data_AF-A0AAU4KCP9-F1
#
_entry.id   AF-A0AAU4KCP9-F1
#
_cell.length_a   1.000
_cell.length_b   1.000
_cell.length_c   1.000
_cell.angle_alpha   90.00
_cell.angle_beta   90.00
_cell.angle_gamma   90.00
#
_symmetry.space_group_name_H-M   'P 1'
#
loop_
_entity.id
_entity.type
_entity.pdbx_description
1 polymer ?
#
loop_
_entity_poly.entity_id
_entity_poly.type
_entity_poly.pdbx_seq_one_letter_code
_entity_poly.pdbx_strand_id
1 'polypeptide(L)'
;MEDGKSQFHEVLGSDWFDAVNHIAGPVLTGSLILTFFLLYWYHKTKKPLIDKARSRPHELVSTAGTFGNRIVGRRELSQVIAQTLRNGKTRKPYLLVGGVGVGKTAVLVELTRMLAQQSAVPVPISLRDMKGDGELDFEEMARRRFQEEADQGVLAGSNIDKTWRQLRLDGKVVVIADGLEEALLDEKYQDDRDNIIRRAIERADRQKLPLVIASRPHTPLEGTRAAIADMEPLSEEAALEYLVREPGELDERRLDWVVETAKVVESPIYLRIARLLQQCGLLDHLTLRDEKDRLDTRSNDCSTLRLGFLNTYRQAIEDGRIFDDLVMGREERRETMWVVSAMACLGLLQDSIEVTFDDFVSAHANDLRGRAQSQGNHQESPGAAQRYGTRLAISPAQRDEIWGVMCRKIGGSAHWLNTLDYPNECRTELARHTANGQLLGLVYGRKNKVRFPHSILQAYMGYRLLREVPDDKIAAVVEPALHSPGPSRELLIALVLLSRHRAAPLASRSAAVRRATPRARNRHGTSPKLAELLSNAAAARHDAKYFDLYAAALEIDCVDPVPIQDKLAHELDEQWAGLDIRGDQRTIESAKLRLVRNFGSALRERDRRSNASRPLPECPGQDPARPTLPYKHLFQIGTHEPSHTVRIAIAHQIAAGGDAAFQELRTEFPLGSDPISQYLGKIRDAKQKLDRDYTAWLNEEDPDPAAGPEAAEKRQREHDWIVREYEQCRTTWWRHFTLRAWLVPMAVGSVSEKYRDEAKERLSLWLRNLTAQTGQQSPPMPLSLENALAQGFKNAANRRRRHPAAYEETRAHLVEQAEKMLTCSRYWYAQLSLLQALCLWELPDAIGRTAGSGATNRRSRSTPPATSLTKDDDVTSSGPVEPIKSVTRWLAMAGSAHEETPAHIGAAYRHHGEKVLHPFIAEAGDLVTLALETGHPERFIWIDENEVSDSVGSTPADPDRYRKHNLWISPSVGWSSLHPRAQRLLADVMVLLNLTEGNGSPDDIEERLKLSNKAGLPHCLTHDRSLLHPERSIGRADKGESRTTCTSPCEFRLCPYPPKAGNAQAEMAELFCRQQQALLHSRFRWHLPAVSRHTAPWVSVPVRELHAFWEEMANRNRKTTEDDEHL
;
A
#
# COMPACT_ATOMS: atom_id res chain seq x y z
N MET A 1 73.73 -40.52 17.97
CA MET A 1 73.30 -41.73 17.24
C MET A 1 73.14 -42.79 18.31
N GLU A 2 71.98 -43.46 18.33
CA GLU A 2 71.69 -44.68 19.11
C GLU A 2 71.70 -44.54 20.63
N ASP A 3 70.50 -44.28 21.21
CA ASP A 3 70.05 -44.88 22.48
C ASP A 3 68.61 -44.46 22.88
N GLY A 4 67.96 -43.58 22.10
CA GLY A 4 66.54 -43.22 22.32
C GLY A 4 65.51 -44.20 21.75
N LYS A 5 65.91 -45.31 21.12
CA LYS A 5 64.99 -46.27 20.47
C LYS A 5 64.51 -47.41 21.38
N SER A 6 65.03 -47.54 22.60
CA SER A 6 64.67 -48.65 23.49
C SER A 6 63.39 -48.40 24.31
N GLN A 7 63.02 -47.15 24.61
CA GLN A 7 61.85 -46.87 25.48
C GLN A 7 60.50 -46.91 24.75
N PHE A 8 60.45 -46.69 23.43
CA PHE A 8 59.16 -46.69 22.70
C PHE A 8 58.63 -48.10 22.40
N HIS A 9 59.53 -49.08 22.27
CA HIS A 9 59.13 -50.48 22.06
C HIS A 9 58.69 -51.19 23.35
N GLU A 10 59.11 -50.69 24.52
CA GLU A 10 58.70 -51.24 25.82
C GLU A 10 57.30 -50.74 26.24
N VAL A 11 56.89 -49.55 25.77
CA VAL A 11 55.55 -49.00 26.01
C VAL A 11 54.48 -49.63 25.11
N LEU A 12 54.85 -50.00 23.87
CA LEU A 12 53.96 -50.66 22.90
C LEU A 12 53.76 -52.17 23.13
N GLY A 13 54.59 -52.80 23.98
CA GLY A 13 54.49 -54.21 24.35
C GLY A 13 53.92 -54.47 25.74
N SER A 14 53.40 -53.44 26.41
CA SER A 14 52.77 -53.61 27.73
C SER A 14 51.33 -54.11 27.56
N ASP A 15 50.95 -55.17 28.29
CA ASP A 15 49.59 -55.75 28.33
C ASP A 15 48.47 -54.69 28.55
N TRP A 16 48.84 -53.52 29.08
CA TRP A 16 47.96 -52.37 29.26
C TRP A 16 47.57 -51.68 27.93
N PHE A 17 48.47 -51.55 26.94
CA PHE A 17 48.16 -50.91 25.66
C PHE A 17 47.27 -51.80 24.77
N ASP A 18 47.47 -53.12 24.81
CA ASP A 18 46.59 -54.08 24.14
C ASP A 18 45.23 -54.19 24.84
N ALA A 19 45.17 -54.12 26.18
CA ALA A 19 43.91 -54.04 26.91
C ALA A 19 43.14 -52.75 26.60
N VAL A 20 43.82 -51.61 26.51
CA VAL A 20 43.20 -50.33 26.14
C VAL A 20 42.75 -50.34 24.69
N ASN A 21 43.48 -50.92 23.74
CA ASN A 21 43.02 -51.05 22.35
C ASN A 21 41.86 -52.06 22.19
N HIS A 22 41.83 -53.15 22.97
CA HIS A 22 40.72 -54.10 22.97
C HIS A 22 39.43 -53.54 23.58
N ILE A 23 39.53 -52.55 24.49
CA ILE A 23 38.36 -51.90 25.11
C ILE A 23 37.98 -50.61 24.37
N ALA A 24 38.95 -49.78 23.99
CA ALA A 24 38.72 -48.50 23.32
C ALA A 24 38.43 -48.67 21.82
N GLY A 25 39.00 -49.67 21.16
CA GLY A 25 38.78 -49.96 19.74
C GLY A 25 37.30 -50.20 19.39
N PRO A 26 36.58 -51.10 20.08
CA PRO A 26 35.15 -51.33 19.89
C PRO A 26 34.28 -50.13 20.27
N VAL A 27 34.68 -49.36 21.29
CA VAL A 27 33.96 -48.14 21.72
C VAL A 27 34.12 -47.01 20.72
N LEU A 28 35.32 -46.81 20.16
CA LEU A 28 35.60 -45.82 19.12
C LEU A 28 34.94 -46.19 17.79
N THR A 29 34.98 -47.46 17.38
CA THR A 29 34.25 -47.92 16.19
C THR A 29 32.74 -47.85 16.40
N GLY A 30 32.23 -48.25 17.56
CA GLY A 30 30.82 -48.08 17.92
C GLY A 30 30.38 -46.63 17.91
N SER A 31 31.20 -45.72 18.43
CA SER A 31 30.96 -44.27 18.40
C SER A 31 30.98 -43.71 16.96
N LEU A 32 31.97 -44.07 16.15
CA LEU A 32 32.05 -43.68 14.73
C LEU A 32 30.86 -44.19 13.92
N ILE A 33 30.47 -45.45 14.10
CA ILE A 33 29.29 -46.04 13.44
C ILE A 33 28.03 -45.31 13.88
N LEU A 34 27.88 -45.00 15.18
CA LEU A 34 26.75 -44.24 15.69
C LEU A 34 26.73 -42.80 15.14
N THR A 35 27.87 -42.13 15.06
CA THR A 35 27.99 -40.79 14.48
C THR A 35 27.65 -40.82 12.98
N PHE A 36 28.15 -41.80 12.23
CA PHE A 36 27.84 -41.95 10.81
C PHE A 36 26.38 -42.30 10.59
N PHE A 37 25.80 -43.15 11.45
CA PHE A 37 24.39 -43.48 11.45
C PHE A 37 23.52 -42.25 11.72
N LEU A 38 23.84 -41.45 12.75
CA LEU A 38 23.12 -40.20 13.07
C LEU A 38 23.27 -39.16 11.95
N LEU A 39 24.46 -39.00 11.36
CA LEU A 39 24.69 -38.10 10.22
C LEU A 39 23.93 -38.57 8.98
N TYR A 40 23.92 -39.88 8.71
CA TYR A 40 23.16 -40.47 7.61
C TYR A 40 21.66 -40.21 7.79
N TRP A 41 21.11 -40.46 8.98
CA TRP A 41 19.70 -40.19 9.27
C TRP A 41 19.37 -38.69 9.25
N TYR A 42 20.26 -37.84 9.73
CA TYR A 42 20.13 -36.38 9.64
C TYR A 42 20.05 -35.89 8.18
N HIS A 43 20.80 -36.51 7.27
CA HIS A 43 20.74 -36.18 5.84
C HIS A 43 19.55 -36.83 5.14
N LYS A 44 19.22 -38.08 5.47
CA LYS A 44 18.13 -38.85 4.85
C LYS A 44 16.76 -38.27 5.17
N THR A 45 16.52 -37.83 6.40
CA THR A 45 15.22 -37.29 6.84
C THR A 45 14.94 -35.90 6.29
N LYS A 46 15.96 -35.03 6.17
CA LYS A 46 15.78 -33.67 5.62
C LYS A 46 15.66 -33.63 4.09
N LYS A 47 16.27 -34.60 3.39
CA LYS A 47 16.43 -34.58 1.93
C LYS A 47 15.10 -34.54 1.16
N PRO A 48 14.08 -35.36 1.47
CA PRO A 48 12.79 -35.33 0.76
C PRO A 48 12.12 -33.96 0.81
N LEU A 49 12.08 -33.35 2.01
CA LEU A 49 11.46 -32.05 2.22
C LEU A 49 12.23 -30.92 1.52
N ILE A 50 13.57 -30.91 1.62
CA ILE A 50 14.41 -29.90 0.93
C ILE A 50 14.33 -30.05 -0.59
N ASP A 51 14.37 -31.27 -1.11
CA ASP A 51 14.31 -31.52 -2.55
C ASP A 51 12.94 -31.10 -3.10
N LYS A 52 11.84 -31.47 -2.42
CA LYS A 52 10.48 -31.03 -2.77
C LYS A 52 10.31 -29.51 -2.66
N ALA A 53 10.89 -28.87 -1.65
CA ALA A 53 10.90 -27.40 -1.52
C ALA A 53 11.70 -26.69 -2.64
N ARG A 54 12.73 -27.34 -3.19
CA ARG A 54 13.51 -26.77 -4.32
C ARG A 54 12.81 -26.95 -5.66
N SER A 55 12.25 -28.14 -5.92
CA SER A 55 11.68 -28.46 -7.22
C SER A 55 10.20 -28.11 -7.35
N ARG A 56 9.41 -28.28 -6.30
CA ARG A 56 7.94 -28.11 -6.31
C ARG A 56 7.43 -27.45 -5.01
N PRO A 57 7.84 -26.21 -4.70
CA PRO A 57 7.46 -25.53 -3.47
C PRO A 57 5.93 -25.31 -3.33
N HIS A 58 5.20 -25.21 -4.45
CA HIS A 58 3.74 -25.05 -4.46
C HIS A 58 2.99 -26.29 -3.95
N GLU A 59 3.59 -27.49 -4.03
CA GLU A 59 2.99 -28.72 -3.48
C GLU A 59 3.12 -28.81 -1.94
N LEU A 60 4.09 -28.10 -1.36
CA LEU A 60 4.28 -28.08 0.10
C LEU A 60 3.38 -27.04 0.79
N VAL A 61 3.14 -25.92 0.12
CA VAL A 61 2.24 -24.86 0.59
C VAL A 61 0.82 -25.20 0.12
N SER A 62 0.06 -25.92 0.95
CA SER A 62 -1.26 -26.48 0.60
C SER A 62 -2.31 -25.45 0.15
N THR A 63 -2.14 -24.18 0.54
CA THR A 63 -2.98 -23.03 0.18
C THR A 63 -2.68 -22.44 -1.20
N ALA A 64 -1.55 -22.79 -1.84
CA ALA A 64 -1.15 -22.24 -3.14
C ALA A 64 -2.03 -22.72 -4.31
N GLY A 65 -2.81 -23.79 -4.11
CA GLY A 65 -3.61 -24.42 -5.16
C GLY A 65 -2.78 -25.15 -6.22
N THR A 66 -3.45 -25.83 -7.15
CA THR A 66 -2.86 -26.75 -8.15
C THR A 66 -2.18 -26.06 -9.35
N PHE A 67 -2.14 -24.72 -9.41
CA PHE A 67 -1.65 -23.99 -10.58
C PHE A 67 -0.26 -23.41 -10.32
N GLY A 68 0.77 -24.23 -10.55
CA GLY A 68 2.17 -23.83 -10.44
C GLY A 68 2.53 -22.75 -11.45
N ASN A 69 2.77 -21.52 -10.99
CA ASN A 69 3.20 -20.41 -11.84
C ASN A 69 4.47 -19.74 -11.32
N ARG A 70 5.23 -19.17 -12.27
CA ARG A 70 6.36 -18.24 -12.05
C ARG A 70 5.93 -17.12 -11.11
N ILE A 71 6.58 -17.02 -9.95
CA ILE A 71 6.38 -15.93 -8.98
C ILE A 71 7.26 -14.76 -9.40
N VAL A 72 6.69 -13.57 -9.53
CA VAL A 72 7.38 -12.35 -9.97
C VAL A 72 7.23 -11.27 -8.89
N GLY A 73 8.24 -10.42 -8.72
CA GLY A 73 8.18 -9.23 -7.85
C GLY A 73 8.12 -9.48 -6.34
N ARG A 74 8.40 -10.70 -5.87
CA ARG A 74 8.31 -11.10 -4.45
C ARG A 74 9.62 -11.63 -3.87
N ARG A 75 10.71 -11.50 -4.62
CA ARG A 75 12.01 -12.07 -4.26
C ARG A 75 12.70 -11.24 -3.17
N GLU A 76 12.55 -9.93 -3.22
CA GLU A 76 13.20 -8.96 -2.35
C GLU A 76 12.66 -9.08 -0.93
N LEU A 77 11.34 -9.04 -0.79
CA LEU A 77 10.66 -9.30 0.47
C LEU A 77 11.03 -10.67 1.06
N SER A 78 11.02 -11.73 0.24
CA SER A 78 11.43 -13.07 0.66
C SER A 78 12.89 -13.12 1.13
N GLN A 79 13.76 -12.36 0.48
CA GLN A 79 15.17 -12.25 0.84
C GLN A 79 15.39 -11.53 2.16
N VAL A 80 14.70 -10.40 2.38
CA VAL A 80 14.74 -9.66 3.64
C VAL A 80 14.28 -10.56 4.79
N ILE A 81 13.14 -11.23 4.65
CA ILE A 81 12.60 -12.15 5.66
C ILE A 81 13.58 -13.31 5.93
N ALA A 82 14.13 -13.93 4.89
CA ALA A 82 15.10 -15.01 5.06
C ALA A 82 16.38 -14.55 5.78
N GLN A 83 16.83 -13.32 5.54
CA GLN A 83 18.04 -12.76 6.16
C GLN A 83 17.85 -12.48 7.65
N THR A 84 16.69 -11.94 8.04
CA THR A 84 16.40 -11.59 9.43
C THR A 84 16.17 -12.82 10.31
N LEU A 85 15.56 -13.87 9.77
CA LEU A 85 15.34 -15.15 10.47
C LEU A 85 16.65 -15.89 10.83
N ARG A 86 17.73 -15.66 10.09
CA ARG A 86 19.02 -16.34 10.30
C ARG A 86 19.74 -15.90 11.58
N ASN A 87 19.51 -14.69 12.07
CA ASN A 87 20.25 -14.17 13.22
C ASN A 87 19.62 -14.63 14.54
N GLY A 88 20.20 -15.66 15.17
CA GLY A 88 19.67 -16.25 16.42
C GLY A 88 19.47 -15.28 17.59
N LYS A 89 20.22 -14.16 17.63
CA LYS A 89 20.11 -13.15 18.70
C LYS A 89 18.93 -12.20 18.51
N THR A 90 18.62 -11.87 17.25
CA THR A 90 17.58 -10.88 16.89
C THR A 90 16.35 -11.53 16.24
N ARG A 91 16.33 -12.85 16.03
CA ARG A 91 15.23 -13.57 15.37
C ARG A 91 13.94 -13.45 16.20
N LYS A 92 12.85 -13.23 15.48
CA LYS A 92 11.49 -13.10 15.99
C LYS A 92 10.51 -13.73 15.00
N PRO A 93 9.28 -14.05 15.43
CA PRO A 93 8.19 -14.34 14.52
C PRO A 93 7.97 -13.17 13.56
N TYR A 94 7.78 -13.49 12.29
CA TYR A 94 7.45 -12.55 11.23
C TYR A 94 5.99 -12.68 10.86
N LEU A 95 5.33 -11.54 10.70
CA LEU A 95 3.94 -11.47 10.30
C LEU A 95 3.84 -10.76 8.95
N LEU A 96 3.54 -11.54 7.91
CA LEU A 96 3.29 -11.03 6.57
C LEU A 96 1.83 -10.60 6.46
N VAL A 97 1.59 -9.30 6.58
CA VAL A 97 0.25 -8.70 6.56
C VAL A 97 -0.05 -8.20 5.17
N GLY A 98 -1.25 -8.50 4.69
CA GLY A 98 -1.70 -8.00 3.39
C GLY A 98 -3.16 -8.30 3.15
N GLY A 99 -3.79 -7.51 2.28
CA GLY A 99 -5.18 -7.73 1.90
C GLY A 99 -5.44 -9.11 1.29
N VAL A 100 -6.71 -9.42 1.02
CA VAL A 100 -7.04 -10.62 0.26
C VAL A 100 -6.42 -10.53 -1.12
N GLY A 101 -5.77 -11.61 -1.54
CA GLY A 101 -5.27 -11.73 -2.90
C GLY A 101 -3.91 -11.09 -3.15
N VAL A 102 -3.33 -10.22 -2.30
CA VAL A 102 -2.06 -9.49 -2.59
C VAL A 102 -0.83 -10.37 -2.90
N GLY A 103 -0.94 -11.69 -2.77
CA GLY A 103 0.11 -12.65 -3.11
C GLY A 103 0.86 -13.20 -1.90
N LYS A 104 0.27 -13.19 -0.70
CA LYS A 104 0.93 -13.67 0.54
C LYS A 104 1.45 -15.09 0.36
N THR A 105 0.60 -15.98 -0.14
CA THR A 105 0.96 -17.36 -0.44
C THR A 105 2.07 -17.45 -1.51
N ALA A 106 2.15 -16.52 -2.47
CA ALA A 106 3.25 -16.49 -3.44
C ALA A 106 4.59 -16.16 -2.76
N VAL A 107 4.61 -15.26 -1.78
CA VAL A 107 5.79 -15.02 -0.94
C VAL A 107 6.16 -16.25 -0.13
N LEU A 108 5.18 -16.95 0.48
CA LEU A 108 5.47 -18.18 1.24
C LEU A 108 6.07 -19.28 0.36
N VAL A 109 5.59 -19.44 -0.88
CA VAL A 109 6.15 -20.39 -1.86
C VAL A 109 7.57 -19.99 -2.27
N GLU A 110 7.81 -18.70 -2.56
CA GLU A 110 9.15 -18.20 -2.90
C GLU A 110 10.14 -18.32 -1.74
N LEU A 111 9.69 -17.99 -0.52
CA LEU A 111 10.46 -18.14 0.71
C LEU A 111 10.80 -19.61 0.98
N THR A 112 9.86 -20.53 0.79
CA THR A 112 10.09 -21.98 0.92
C THR A 112 11.22 -22.42 -0.01
N ARG A 113 11.20 -21.99 -1.27
CA ARG A 113 12.24 -22.28 -2.25
C ARG A 113 13.60 -21.67 -1.83
N MET A 114 13.61 -20.40 -1.45
CA MET A 114 14.83 -19.68 -1.05
C MET A 114 15.49 -20.29 0.19
N LEU A 115 14.71 -20.60 1.22
CA LEU A 115 15.22 -21.21 2.46
C LEU A 115 15.86 -22.58 2.18
N ALA A 116 15.24 -23.39 1.33
CA ALA A 116 15.78 -24.68 0.92
C ALA A 116 17.09 -24.56 0.12
N GLN A 117 17.23 -23.53 -0.74
CA GLN A 117 18.50 -23.22 -1.42
C GLN A 117 19.60 -22.84 -0.43
N GLN A 118 19.23 -22.19 0.67
CA GLN A 118 20.13 -21.76 1.74
C GLN A 118 20.42 -22.85 2.78
N SER A 119 20.02 -24.11 2.53
CA SER A 119 20.17 -25.26 3.43
C SER A 119 19.39 -25.18 4.76
N ALA A 120 18.38 -24.31 4.83
CA ALA A 120 17.36 -24.36 5.88
C ALA A 120 16.29 -25.42 5.52
N VAL A 121 15.52 -25.85 6.52
CA VAL A 121 14.42 -26.80 6.41
C VAL A 121 13.11 -26.03 6.56
N PRO A 122 12.49 -25.57 5.45
CA PRO A 122 11.21 -24.89 5.51
C PRO A 122 10.09 -25.90 5.77
N VAL A 123 9.23 -25.61 6.75
CA VAL A 123 8.09 -26.46 7.11
C VAL A 123 6.80 -25.64 6.97
N PRO A 124 6.12 -25.69 5.82
CA PRO A 124 4.85 -25.01 5.62
C PRO A 124 3.73 -25.70 6.38
N ILE A 125 3.03 -24.95 7.24
CA ILE A 125 1.86 -25.39 7.98
C ILE A 125 0.65 -24.56 7.57
N SER A 126 -0.50 -25.23 7.46
CA SER A 126 -1.79 -24.61 7.22
C SER A 126 -2.49 -24.47 8.57
N LEU A 127 -2.79 -23.23 8.97
CA LEU A 127 -3.49 -22.96 10.24
C LEU A 127 -4.98 -23.35 10.18
N ARG A 128 -5.47 -23.74 9.00
CA ARG A 128 -6.82 -24.25 8.77
C ARG A 128 -7.02 -25.67 9.31
N ASP A 129 -5.94 -26.45 9.39
CA ASP A 129 -5.98 -27.89 9.72
C ASP A 129 -5.74 -28.16 11.22
N MET A 130 -5.91 -27.13 12.06
CA MET A 130 -5.77 -27.21 13.51
C MET A 130 -6.83 -28.17 14.10
N LYS A 131 -6.43 -28.94 15.12
CA LYS A 131 -7.35 -29.79 15.88
C LYS A 131 -8.21 -28.93 16.83
N GLY A 132 -9.40 -29.42 17.20
CA GLY A 132 -10.38 -28.68 18.02
C GLY A 132 -10.05 -28.59 19.52
N ASP A 133 -8.80 -28.81 19.93
CA ASP A 133 -8.34 -28.75 21.33
C ASP A 133 -8.16 -27.30 21.84
N GLY A 134 -8.21 -26.31 20.95
CA GLY A 134 -8.24 -24.88 21.31
C GLY A 134 -6.87 -24.29 21.66
N GLU A 135 -5.78 -25.05 21.54
CA GLU A 135 -4.41 -24.56 21.76
C GLU A 135 -3.66 -24.43 20.43
N LEU A 136 -3.17 -23.22 20.13
CA LEU A 136 -2.37 -22.96 18.92
C LEU A 136 -0.88 -23.05 19.25
N ASP A 137 -0.20 -24.12 18.81
CA ASP A 137 1.26 -24.29 18.92
C ASP A 137 1.91 -24.54 17.55
N PHE A 138 2.66 -23.54 17.09
CA PHE A 138 3.34 -23.58 15.79
C PHE A 138 4.47 -24.62 15.72
N GLU A 139 5.18 -24.89 16.82
CA GLU A 139 6.27 -25.86 16.84
C GLU A 139 5.72 -27.28 16.76
N GLU A 140 4.65 -27.57 17.49
CA GLU A 140 4.01 -28.88 17.47
C GLU A 140 3.36 -29.18 16.11
N MET A 141 2.67 -28.21 15.52
CA MET A 141 2.12 -28.34 14.16
C MET A 141 3.24 -28.59 13.13
N ALA A 142 4.35 -27.85 13.22
CA ALA A 142 5.47 -28.03 12.31
C ALA A 142 6.16 -29.39 12.50
N ARG A 143 6.34 -29.85 13.74
CA ARG A 143 6.90 -31.17 14.04
C ARG A 143 6.05 -32.28 13.41
N ARG A 144 4.73 -32.19 13.54
CA ARG A 144 3.80 -33.16 12.95
C ARG A 144 3.86 -33.15 11.43
N ARG A 145 3.86 -31.97 10.82
CA ARG A 145 4.00 -31.82 9.36
C ARG A 145 5.33 -32.37 8.84
N PHE A 146 6.41 -32.17 9.60
CA PHE A 146 7.72 -32.74 9.29
C PHE A 146 7.70 -34.27 9.37
N GLN A 147 7.05 -34.85 10.38
CA GLN A 147 6.85 -36.30 10.47
C GLN A 147 6.07 -36.82 9.26
N GLU A 148 4.93 -36.21 8.90
CA GLU A 148 4.10 -36.63 7.76
C GLU A 148 4.85 -36.64 6.41
N GLU A 149 5.72 -35.65 6.15
CA GLU A 149 6.49 -35.57 4.91
C GLU A 149 7.80 -36.39 4.96
N ALA A 150 8.32 -36.71 6.16
CA ALA A 150 9.53 -37.51 6.33
C ALA A 150 9.27 -39.02 6.41
N ASP A 151 8.04 -39.44 6.73
CA ASP A 151 7.71 -40.84 7.00
C ASP A 151 7.44 -41.64 5.71
N GLN A 152 8.34 -42.59 5.42
CA GLN A 152 8.15 -43.63 4.39
C GLN A 152 8.36 -45.05 4.97
N GLY A 153 8.38 -45.25 6.30
CA GLY A 153 8.54 -46.60 6.85
C GLY A 153 8.45 -46.76 8.38
N VAL A 154 7.98 -47.93 8.81
CA VAL A 154 7.57 -48.34 10.17
C VAL A 154 8.67 -48.24 11.27
N LEU A 155 9.95 -48.12 10.91
CA LEU A 155 11.09 -48.09 11.86
C LEU A 155 11.62 -46.67 12.19
N ALA A 156 10.98 -45.60 11.72
CA ALA A 156 11.57 -44.25 11.69
C ALA A 156 11.20 -43.31 12.86
N GLY A 157 10.12 -43.58 13.61
CA GLY A 157 9.52 -42.61 14.55
C GLY A 157 10.48 -42.01 15.60
N SER A 158 11.25 -42.85 16.31
CA SER A 158 12.15 -42.37 17.38
C SER A 158 13.38 -41.61 16.87
N ASN A 159 13.80 -41.84 15.62
CA ASN A 159 14.92 -41.16 14.99
C ASN A 159 14.52 -39.82 14.36
N ILE A 160 13.26 -39.68 13.92
CA ILE A 160 12.70 -38.42 13.41
C ILE A 160 12.68 -37.36 14.52
N ASP A 161 12.27 -37.72 15.75
CA ASP A 161 12.24 -36.79 16.89
C ASP A 161 13.64 -36.30 17.30
N LYS A 162 14.64 -37.20 17.30
CA LYS A 162 16.04 -36.81 17.55
C LYS A 162 16.55 -35.86 16.48
N THR A 163 16.19 -36.12 15.22
CA THR A 163 16.56 -35.27 14.08
C THR A 163 15.90 -33.89 14.17
N TRP A 164 14.61 -33.83 14.50
CA TRP A 164 13.89 -32.58 14.74
C TRP A 164 14.57 -31.72 15.80
N ARG A 165 14.88 -32.31 16.97
CA ARG A 165 15.59 -31.61 18.06
C ARG A 165 16.93 -31.07 17.61
N GLN A 166 17.72 -31.86 16.87
CA GLN A 166 19.00 -31.41 16.34
C GLN A 166 18.84 -30.26 15.34
N LEU A 167 17.89 -30.36 14.39
CA LEU A 167 17.62 -29.29 13.42
C LEU A 167 17.14 -28.00 14.09
N ARG A 168 16.37 -28.10 15.17
CA ARG A 168 15.97 -26.97 16.02
C ARG A 168 17.21 -26.36 16.69
N LEU A 169 18.05 -27.17 17.34
CA LEU A 169 19.27 -26.67 18.01
C LEU A 169 20.21 -25.97 17.02
N ASP A 170 20.37 -26.51 15.82
CA ASP A 170 21.15 -25.91 14.73
C ASP A 170 20.49 -24.64 14.13
N GLY A 171 19.26 -24.31 14.51
CA GLY A 171 18.50 -23.18 13.97
C GLY A 171 18.13 -23.32 12.50
N LYS A 172 18.06 -24.55 11.97
CA LYS A 172 17.79 -24.81 10.54
C LYS A 172 16.32 -24.93 10.20
N VAL A 173 15.45 -25.24 11.16
CA VAL A 173 14.01 -25.33 10.94
C VAL A 173 13.42 -23.93 10.83
N VAL A 174 12.64 -23.68 9.78
CA VAL A 174 11.85 -22.45 9.61
C VAL A 174 10.39 -22.83 9.39
N VAL A 175 9.53 -22.40 10.30
CA VAL A 175 8.09 -22.66 10.23
C VAL A 175 7.43 -21.58 9.37
N ILE A 176 6.60 -21.98 8.41
CA ILE A 176 5.90 -21.09 7.50
C ILE A 176 4.40 -21.35 7.66
N ALA A 177 3.72 -20.50 8.42
CA ALA A 177 2.30 -20.63 8.71
C ALA A 177 1.46 -19.79 7.75
N ASP A 178 0.47 -20.40 7.08
CA ASP A 178 -0.48 -19.69 6.22
C ASP A 178 -1.89 -19.67 6.81
N GLY A 179 -2.57 -18.53 6.65
CA GLY A 179 -3.98 -18.33 6.98
C GLY A 179 -4.27 -18.14 8.47
N LEU A 180 -3.60 -17.20 9.15
CA LEU A 180 -3.85 -16.91 10.57
C LEU A 180 -5.29 -16.48 10.84
N GLU A 181 -5.92 -15.77 9.90
CA GLU A 181 -7.32 -15.38 10.00
C GLU A 181 -8.29 -16.57 9.98
N GLU A 182 -7.81 -17.72 9.51
CA GLU A 182 -8.58 -18.96 9.39
C GLU A 182 -8.30 -19.93 10.54
N ALA A 183 -7.44 -19.55 11.49
CA ALA A 183 -7.26 -20.26 12.74
C ALA A 183 -8.45 -19.99 13.68
N LEU A 184 -8.89 -21.02 14.41
CA LEU A 184 -9.93 -20.92 15.46
C LEU A 184 -11.29 -20.40 14.94
N LEU A 185 -11.73 -20.89 13.77
CA LEU A 185 -13.05 -20.55 13.21
C LEU A 185 -14.25 -21.17 13.96
N ASP A 186 -14.00 -22.11 14.88
CA ASP A 186 -15.04 -22.71 15.72
C ASP A 186 -15.68 -21.67 16.63
N GLU A 187 -17.02 -21.61 16.64
CA GLU A 187 -17.82 -20.65 17.42
C GLU A 187 -17.45 -20.64 18.91
N LYS A 188 -16.98 -21.78 19.44
CA LYS A 188 -16.54 -21.94 20.83
C LYS A 188 -15.33 -21.07 21.21
N TYR A 189 -14.45 -20.74 20.26
CA TYR A 189 -13.19 -20.05 20.53
C TYR A 189 -13.15 -18.65 19.90
N GLN A 190 -14.23 -18.15 19.31
CA GLN A 190 -14.25 -16.86 18.63
C GLN A 190 -13.97 -15.68 19.58
N ASP A 191 -14.56 -15.71 20.78
CA ASP A 191 -14.38 -14.64 21.78
C ASP A 191 -12.95 -14.61 22.36
N ASP A 192 -12.28 -15.76 22.42
CA ASP A 192 -10.90 -15.90 22.91
C ASP A 192 -9.84 -15.97 21.79
N ARG A 193 -10.26 -15.94 20.52
CA ARG A 193 -9.38 -16.18 19.36
C ARG A 193 -8.17 -15.25 19.36
N ASP A 194 -8.40 -13.98 19.64
CA ASP A 194 -7.36 -12.96 19.63
C ASP A 194 -6.34 -13.17 20.77
N ASN A 195 -6.81 -13.61 21.94
CA ASN A 195 -5.95 -13.97 23.07
C ASN A 195 -5.13 -15.22 22.77
N ILE A 196 -5.72 -16.23 22.14
CA ILE A 196 -5.02 -17.48 21.76
C ILE A 196 -3.93 -17.18 20.72
N ILE A 197 -4.24 -16.39 19.68
CA ILE A 197 -3.28 -15.98 18.65
C ILE A 197 -2.12 -15.21 19.27
N ARG A 198 -2.41 -14.22 20.16
CA ARG A 198 -1.38 -13.43 20.85
C ARG A 198 -0.46 -14.33 21.68
N ARG A 199 -1.02 -15.22 22.50
CA ARG A 199 -0.26 -16.18 23.32
C ARG A 199 0.61 -17.11 22.47
N ALA A 200 0.11 -17.59 21.33
CA ALA A 200 0.86 -18.46 20.44
C ALA A 200 2.09 -17.75 19.83
N ILE A 201 1.92 -16.48 19.42
CA ILE A 201 3.01 -15.66 18.89
C ILE A 201 4.03 -15.34 19.98
N GLU A 202 3.59 -14.98 21.18
CA GLU A 202 4.48 -14.73 22.32
C GLU A 202 5.28 -15.98 22.71
N ARG A 203 4.65 -17.16 22.69
CA ARG A 203 5.32 -18.44 22.92
C ARG A 203 6.41 -18.66 21.87
N ALA A 204 6.12 -18.44 20.59
CA ALA A 204 7.10 -18.57 19.51
C ALA A 204 8.29 -17.60 19.67
N ASP A 205 8.06 -16.35 20.10
CA ASP A 205 9.15 -15.41 20.39
C ASP A 205 9.98 -15.84 21.61
N ARG A 206 9.35 -16.28 22.70
CA ARG A 206 10.05 -16.80 23.89
C ARG A 206 10.91 -18.02 23.55
N GLN A 207 10.39 -18.91 22.71
CA GLN A 207 11.11 -20.07 22.18
C GLN A 207 12.13 -19.71 21.10
N LYS A 208 12.17 -18.45 20.62
CA LYS A 208 13.00 -18.02 19.48
C LYS A 208 12.81 -18.91 18.25
N LEU A 209 11.58 -19.33 17.99
CA LEU A 209 11.23 -20.14 16.82
C LEU A 209 11.36 -19.29 15.54
N PRO A 210 12.12 -19.72 14.51
CA PRO A 210 12.11 -19.06 13.22
C PRO A 210 10.74 -19.30 12.54
N LEU A 211 9.87 -18.30 12.60
CA LEU A 211 8.47 -18.43 12.21
C LEU A 211 8.08 -17.28 11.29
N VAL A 212 7.40 -17.60 10.19
CA VAL A 212 6.73 -16.62 9.31
C VAL A 212 5.25 -16.97 9.26
N ILE A 213 4.39 -15.99 9.50
CA ILE A 213 2.94 -16.15 9.56
C ILE A 213 2.34 -15.23 8.51
N ALA A 214 1.57 -15.77 7.56
CA ALA A 214 0.74 -14.94 6.67
C ALA A 214 -0.62 -14.68 7.30
N SER A 215 -1.00 -13.40 7.34
CA SER A 215 -2.27 -12.95 7.90
C SER A 215 -2.90 -11.84 7.06
N ARG A 216 -4.21 -11.67 7.20
CA ARG A 216 -4.88 -10.42 6.85
C ARG A 216 -4.59 -9.35 7.91
N PRO A 217 -4.74 -8.05 7.59
CA PRO A 217 -4.74 -7.00 8.61
C PRO A 217 -5.79 -7.33 9.66
N HIS A 218 -5.36 -7.45 10.91
CA HIS A 218 -6.21 -7.77 12.05
C HIS A 218 -5.69 -6.96 13.24
N THR A 219 -6.57 -6.19 13.86
CA THR A 219 -6.29 -5.25 14.96
C THR A 219 -5.45 -5.83 16.12
N PRO A 220 -5.63 -7.10 16.56
CA PRO A 220 -4.86 -7.70 17.66
C PRO A 220 -3.37 -7.94 17.34
N LEU A 221 -2.96 -7.84 16.07
CA LEU A 221 -1.61 -8.18 15.62
C LEU A 221 -0.58 -7.10 15.96
N GLU A 222 -0.99 -5.86 16.18
CA GLU A 222 -0.11 -4.71 16.42
C GLU A 222 0.52 -4.69 17.81
N GLY A 223 -0.11 -5.38 18.78
CA GLY A 223 0.45 -5.60 20.12
C GLY A 223 1.30 -6.86 20.23
N THR A 224 1.47 -7.63 19.16
CA THR A 224 2.20 -8.90 19.21
C THR A 224 3.71 -8.69 19.18
N ARG A 225 4.47 -9.61 19.78
CA ARG A 225 5.95 -9.61 19.73
C ARG A 225 6.49 -10.16 18.39
N ALA A 226 5.86 -9.79 17.27
CA ALA A 226 6.26 -10.18 15.92
C ALA A 226 6.65 -8.96 15.08
N ALA A 227 7.61 -9.15 14.16
CA ALA A 227 7.96 -8.14 13.17
C ALA A 227 6.91 -8.14 12.05
N ILE A 228 6.25 -7.01 11.82
CA ILE A 228 5.19 -6.88 10.80
C ILE A 228 5.82 -6.44 9.48
N ALA A 229 5.50 -7.16 8.42
CA ALA A 229 5.89 -6.88 7.05
C ALA A 229 4.63 -6.70 6.21
N ASP A 230 4.41 -5.50 5.71
CA ASP A 230 3.27 -5.21 4.86
C ASP A 230 3.53 -5.54 3.42
N MET A 231 2.54 -6.16 2.81
CA MET A 231 2.58 -6.54 1.41
C MET A 231 2.02 -5.42 0.56
N GLU A 232 2.88 -4.76 -0.19
CA GLU A 232 2.46 -3.83 -1.23
C GLU A 232 1.91 -4.59 -2.44
N PRO A 233 1.04 -3.96 -3.26
CA PRO A 233 0.71 -4.48 -4.58
C PRO A 233 1.96 -4.77 -5.43
N LEU A 234 1.85 -5.68 -6.39
CA LEU A 234 2.93 -5.92 -7.36
C LEU A 234 3.21 -4.65 -8.16
N SER A 235 4.46 -4.42 -8.57
CA SER A 235 4.75 -3.39 -9.56
C SER A 235 4.10 -3.72 -10.92
N GLU A 236 3.84 -2.68 -11.70
CA GLU A 236 3.29 -2.81 -13.06
C GLU A 236 4.30 -3.52 -13.98
N GLU A 237 5.61 -3.33 -13.76
CA GLU A 237 6.69 -4.10 -14.40
C GLU A 237 6.59 -5.60 -14.10
N ALA A 238 6.46 -5.95 -12.82
CA ALA A 238 6.36 -7.34 -12.38
C ALA A 238 5.08 -8.01 -12.92
N ALA A 239 3.98 -7.25 -12.98
CA ALA A 239 2.75 -7.69 -13.60
C ALA A 239 2.90 -7.95 -15.10
N LEU A 240 3.56 -7.05 -15.83
CA LEU A 240 3.84 -7.22 -17.26
C LEU A 240 4.74 -8.43 -17.52
N GLU A 241 5.82 -8.60 -16.76
CA GLU A 241 6.69 -9.77 -16.84
C GLU A 241 5.92 -11.07 -16.56
N TYR A 242 4.97 -11.05 -15.62
CA TYR A 242 4.12 -12.19 -15.33
C TYR A 242 3.16 -12.54 -16.47
N LEU A 243 2.73 -11.56 -17.27
CA LEU A 243 1.85 -11.77 -18.42
C LEU A 243 2.63 -12.17 -19.67
N VAL A 244 3.79 -11.57 -19.99
CA VAL A 244 4.51 -11.86 -21.24
C VAL A 244 4.92 -13.35 -21.34
N ARG A 245 4.41 -14.04 -22.38
CA ARG A 245 4.63 -15.47 -22.64
C ARG A 245 5.98 -15.74 -23.32
N GLU A 246 6.25 -15.03 -24.42
CA GLU A 246 7.54 -14.96 -25.12
C GLU A 246 7.77 -13.52 -25.62
N PRO A 247 9.00 -12.97 -25.59
CA PRO A 247 9.28 -11.62 -26.08
C PRO A 247 9.08 -11.55 -27.60
N GLY A 248 8.15 -10.69 -28.06
CA GLY A 248 8.02 -10.31 -29.48
C GLY A 248 6.74 -10.71 -30.23
N GLU A 249 5.84 -11.53 -29.66
CA GLU A 249 4.62 -11.97 -30.36
C GLU A 249 3.35 -11.13 -30.12
N LEU A 250 3.34 -10.23 -29.14
CA LEU A 250 2.12 -9.49 -28.73
C LEU A 250 2.27 -7.97 -28.88
N ASP A 251 1.14 -7.28 -29.06
CA ASP A 251 1.06 -5.82 -28.91
C ASP A 251 1.27 -5.45 -27.44
N GLU A 252 2.54 -5.43 -27.07
CA GLU A 252 3.10 -5.09 -25.78
C GLU A 252 2.59 -3.76 -25.20
N ARG A 253 2.02 -2.88 -26.04
CA ARG A 253 1.40 -1.61 -25.63
C ARG A 253 -0.04 -1.79 -25.14
N ARG A 254 -0.76 -2.79 -25.62
CA ARG A 254 -2.12 -3.10 -25.18
C ARG A 254 -2.14 -3.76 -23.80
N LEU A 255 -1.22 -4.70 -23.56
CA LEU A 255 -1.07 -5.35 -22.25
C LEU A 255 -0.69 -4.34 -21.16
N ASP A 256 0.22 -3.43 -21.48
CA ASP A 256 0.62 -2.30 -20.64
C ASP A 256 -0.56 -1.44 -20.22
N TRP A 257 -1.33 -0.99 -21.20
CA TRP A 257 -2.52 -0.20 -20.95
C TRP A 257 -3.58 -0.94 -20.10
N VAL A 258 -3.73 -2.25 -20.31
CA VAL A 258 -4.61 -3.11 -19.51
C VAL A 258 -4.16 -3.17 -18.06
N VAL A 259 -2.85 -3.42 -17.83
CA VAL A 259 -2.26 -3.52 -16.49
C VAL A 259 -2.45 -2.21 -15.74
N GLU A 260 -2.17 -1.08 -16.40
CA GLU A 260 -2.31 0.27 -15.85
C GLU A 260 -3.78 0.65 -15.58
N THR A 261 -4.63 0.58 -16.60
CA THR A 261 -5.98 1.20 -16.51
C THR A 261 -6.97 0.35 -15.71
N ALA A 262 -6.89 -0.98 -15.81
CA ALA A 262 -7.71 -1.85 -14.97
C ALA A 262 -7.09 -2.07 -13.58
N LYS A 263 -5.95 -1.42 -13.29
CA LYS A 263 -5.18 -1.52 -12.04
C LYS A 263 -5.07 -2.98 -11.60
N VAL A 264 -4.61 -3.81 -12.54
CA VAL A 264 -4.60 -5.27 -12.42
C VAL A 264 -3.62 -5.69 -11.31
N VAL A 265 -2.59 -4.87 -11.07
CA VAL A 265 -1.61 -4.98 -9.98
C VAL A 265 -2.21 -4.92 -8.57
N GLU A 266 -3.32 -4.20 -8.37
CA GLU A 266 -3.94 -4.05 -7.04
C GLU A 266 -4.59 -5.35 -6.55
N SER A 267 -4.96 -6.26 -7.46
CA SER A 267 -5.52 -7.56 -7.10
C SER A 267 -5.03 -8.70 -8.00
N PRO A 268 -4.20 -9.61 -7.47
CA PRO A 268 -3.65 -10.75 -8.22
C PRO A 268 -4.67 -11.69 -8.88
N ILE A 269 -5.94 -11.69 -8.49
CA ILE A 269 -6.96 -12.43 -9.25
C ILE A 269 -7.14 -11.84 -10.65
N TYR A 270 -7.05 -10.52 -10.82
CA TYR A 270 -7.11 -9.90 -12.15
C TYR A 270 -5.87 -10.27 -12.97
N LEU A 271 -4.67 -10.30 -12.35
CA LEU A 271 -3.46 -10.77 -13.03
C LEU A 271 -3.59 -12.24 -13.47
N ARG A 272 -4.16 -13.08 -12.60
CA ARG A 272 -4.42 -14.49 -12.92
C ARG A 272 -5.43 -14.65 -14.06
N ILE A 273 -6.55 -13.94 -14.00
CA ILE A 273 -7.57 -13.95 -15.04
C ILE A 273 -6.99 -13.44 -16.36
N ALA A 274 -6.25 -12.32 -16.34
CA ALA A 274 -5.58 -11.78 -17.51
C ALA A 274 -4.66 -12.83 -18.13
N ARG A 275 -3.81 -13.49 -17.33
CA ARG A 275 -2.93 -14.56 -17.84
C ARG A 275 -3.70 -15.72 -18.48
N LEU A 276 -4.80 -16.18 -17.86
CA LEU A 276 -5.64 -17.24 -18.44
C LEU A 276 -6.26 -16.80 -19.77
N LEU A 277 -6.82 -15.59 -19.81
CA LEU A 277 -7.37 -15.03 -21.06
C LEU A 277 -6.30 -14.87 -22.14
N GLN A 278 -5.06 -14.57 -21.74
CA GLN A 278 -3.92 -14.46 -22.66
C GLN A 278 -3.53 -15.81 -23.25
N GLN A 279 -3.45 -16.84 -22.43
CA GLN A 279 -3.12 -18.20 -22.86
C GLN A 279 -4.11 -18.71 -23.91
N CYS A 280 -5.38 -18.28 -23.82
CA CYS A 280 -6.43 -18.59 -24.78
C CYS A 280 -6.56 -17.57 -25.95
N GLY A 281 -5.71 -16.54 -26.04
CA GLY A 281 -5.78 -15.50 -27.10
C GLY A 281 -7.01 -14.58 -27.02
N LEU A 282 -7.69 -14.53 -25.87
CA LEU A 282 -8.94 -13.78 -25.66
C LEU A 282 -8.72 -12.34 -25.19
N LEU A 283 -7.51 -12.01 -24.73
CA LEU A 283 -7.14 -10.65 -24.32
C LEU A 283 -7.15 -9.66 -25.49
N ASP A 284 -6.83 -10.12 -26.70
CA ASP A 284 -6.84 -9.29 -27.93
C ASP A 284 -8.27 -8.89 -28.37
N HIS A 285 -9.25 -9.67 -27.90
CA HIS A 285 -10.67 -9.58 -28.21
C HIS A 285 -11.48 -9.41 -26.92
N LEU A 286 -10.99 -8.64 -25.94
CA LEU A 286 -11.84 -8.24 -24.82
C LEU A 286 -13.08 -7.57 -25.41
N THR A 287 -14.19 -8.29 -25.49
CA THR A 287 -15.44 -7.79 -26.05
C THR A 287 -16.29 -7.34 -24.89
N LEU A 288 -16.61 -6.04 -24.83
CA LEU A 288 -17.68 -5.59 -23.95
C LEU A 288 -19.08 -5.98 -24.48
N ARG A 289 -19.21 -6.54 -25.72
CA ARG A 289 -20.37 -7.30 -26.26
C ARG A 289 -20.17 -7.78 -27.72
N ASP A 290 -21.14 -8.56 -28.19
CA ASP A 290 -21.34 -9.35 -29.45
C ASP A 290 -21.13 -8.66 -30.83
N GLU A 291 -20.49 -7.50 -30.92
CA GLU A 291 -20.19 -6.86 -32.21
C GLU A 291 -18.69 -6.77 -32.46
N LYS A 292 -18.33 -6.83 -33.75
CA LYS A 292 -16.95 -6.84 -34.31
C LYS A 292 -16.10 -5.61 -33.98
N ASP A 293 -16.53 -4.73 -33.08
CA ASP A 293 -15.80 -3.52 -32.74
C ASP A 293 -14.83 -3.73 -31.57
N ARG A 294 -13.57 -3.44 -31.87
CA ARG A 294 -12.43 -3.43 -30.93
C ARG A 294 -12.77 -2.58 -29.70
N LEU A 295 -12.46 -3.10 -28.51
CA LEU A 295 -12.60 -2.38 -27.25
C LEU A 295 -11.92 -1.00 -27.36
N ASP A 296 -12.69 0.07 -27.25
CA ASP A 296 -12.15 1.41 -27.04
C ASP A 296 -11.62 1.46 -25.61
N THR A 297 -10.36 1.09 -25.48
CA THR A 297 -9.64 1.10 -24.22
C THR A 297 -9.64 2.53 -23.65
N ARG A 298 -9.45 3.55 -24.49
CA ARG A 298 -9.18 4.92 -24.03
C ARG A 298 -10.36 5.64 -23.34
N SER A 299 -11.59 5.14 -23.46
CA SER A 299 -12.80 5.82 -22.97
C SER A 299 -13.43 5.22 -21.70
N ASN A 300 -12.91 4.10 -21.18
CA ASN A 300 -13.56 3.37 -20.08
C ASN A 300 -12.84 3.54 -18.73
N ASP A 301 -13.61 3.61 -17.64
CA ASP A 301 -13.09 3.69 -16.27
C ASP A 301 -12.61 2.32 -15.74
N CYS A 302 -11.76 2.35 -14.70
CA CYS A 302 -11.15 1.14 -14.12
C CYS A 302 -12.19 0.06 -13.79
N SER A 303 -13.31 0.43 -13.16
CA SER A 303 -14.35 -0.51 -12.76
C SER A 303 -15.13 -1.06 -13.96
N THR A 304 -15.30 -0.29 -15.03
CA THR A 304 -15.86 -0.79 -16.31
C THR A 304 -14.93 -1.81 -16.97
N LEU A 305 -13.62 -1.57 -16.96
CA LEU A 305 -12.65 -2.53 -17.50
C LEU A 305 -12.60 -3.81 -16.68
N ARG A 306 -12.57 -3.70 -15.34
CA ARG A 306 -12.63 -4.85 -14.42
C ARG A 306 -13.88 -5.68 -14.66
N LEU A 307 -15.05 -5.04 -14.89
CA LEU A 307 -16.27 -5.74 -15.27
C LEU A 307 -16.14 -6.45 -16.62
N GLY A 308 -15.52 -5.81 -17.61
CA GLY A 308 -15.21 -6.41 -18.92
C GLY A 308 -14.32 -7.66 -18.83
N PHE A 309 -13.27 -7.60 -18.01
CA PHE A 309 -12.40 -8.74 -17.72
C PHE A 309 -13.18 -9.93 -17.16
N LEU A 310 -13.99 -9.68 -16.13
CA LEU A 310 -14.77 -10.72 -15.47
C LEU A 310 -15.84 -11.31 -16.39
N ASN A 311 -16.46 -10.47 -17.24
CA ASN A 311 -17.42 -10.93 -18.24
C ASN A 311 -16.77 -11.83 -19.30
N THR A 312 -15.58 -11.47 -19.78
CA THR A 312 -14.82 -12.26 -20.76
C THR A 312 -14.37 -13.58 -20.15
N TYR A 313 -13.89 -13.55 -18.89
CA TYR A 313 -13.53 -14.76 -18.14
C TYR A 313 -14.70 -15.71 -17.96
N ARG A 314 -15.87 -15.19 -17.58
CA ARG A 314 -17.11 -15.97 -17.50
C ARG A 314 -17.48 -16.61 -18.83
N GLN A 315 -17.46 -15.86 -19.93
CA GLN A 315 -17.76 -16.39 -21.27
C GLN A 315 -16.80 -17.51 -21.64
N ALA A 316 -15.50 -17.32 -21.40
CA ALA A 316 -14.49 -18.32 -21.70
C ALA A 316 -14.67 -19.62 -20.88
N ILE A 317 -15.12 -19.52 -19.62
CA ILE A 317 -15.49 -20.70 -18.82
C ILE A 317 -16.74 -21.39 -19.38
N GLU A 318 -17.82 -20.63 -19.61
CA GLU A 318 -19.10 -21.18 -20.10
C GLU A 318 -18.93 -21.86 -21.48
N ASP A 319 -18.13 -21.26 -22.37
CA ASP A 319 -17.85 -21.79 -23.69
C ASP A 319 -16.81 -22.93 -23.70
N GLY A 320 -16.25 -23.29 -22.54
CA GLY A 320 -15.27 -24.38 -22.42
C GLY A 320 -13.88 -24.08 -22.99
N ARG A 321 -13.57 -22.80 -23.26
CA ARG A 321 -12.24 -22.37 -23.74
C ARG A 321 -11.17 -22.40 -22.64
N ILE A 322 -11.63 -22.32 -21.39
CA ILE A 322 -10.82 -22.49 -20.18
C ILE A 322 -11.35 -23.73 -19.46
N PHE A 323 -10.44 -24.57 -18.94
CA PHE A 323 -10.77 -25.88 -18.37
C PHE A 323 -11.44 -26.80 -19.39
N ASP A 324 -10.85 -26.90 -20.58
CA ASP A 324 -11.26 -27.77 -21.68
C ASP A 324 -11.14 -29.27 -21.34
N ASP A 325 -10.23 -29.63 -20.43
CA ASP A 325 -10.07 -31.00 -19.92
C ASP A 325 -11.28 -31.54 -19.12
N LEU A 326 -12.24 -30.68 -18.73
CA LEU A 326 -13.41 -31.10 -17.94
C LEU A 326 -14.57 -31.58 -18.82
N VAL A 327 -15.08 -32.79 -18.53
CA VAL A 327 -16.28 -33.38 -19.16
C VAL A 327 -17.55 -32.71 -18.63
N MET A 328 -17.74 -31.43 -18.96
CA MET A 328 -18.90 -30.62 -18.55
C MET A 328 -19.38 -29.76 -19.72
N GLY A 329 -20.65 -29.92 -20.09
CA GLY A 329 -21.27 -29.21 -21.22
C GLY A 329 -21.51 -27.72 -20.94
N ARG A 330 -21.76 -26.94 -22.00
CA ARG A 330 -22.01 -25.48 -21.90
C ARG A 330 -23.21 -25.14 -21.01
N GLU A 331 -24.29 -25.90 -21.12
CA GLU A 331 -25.51 -25.68 -20.33
C GLU A 331 -25.27 -25.96 -18.84
N GLU A 332 -24.61 -27.08 -18.52
CA GLU A 332 -24.25 -27.45 -17.15
C GLU A 332 -23.29 -26.43 -16.50
N ARG A 333 -22.31 -25.92 -17.25
CA ARG A 333 -21.43 -24.82 -16.82
C ARG A 333 -22.22 -23.56 -16.50
N ARG A 334 -23.21 -23.22 -17.35
CA ARG A 334 -24.06 -22.04 -17.19
C ARG A 334 -24.99 -22.16 -15.98
N GLU A 335 -25.62 -23.31 -15.76
CA GLU A 335 -26.46 -23.58 -14.60
C GLU A 335 -25.65 -23.52 -13.30
N THR A 336 -24.50 -24.19 -13.29
CA THR A 336 -23.54 -24.13 -12.17
C THR A 336 -23.17 -22.70 -11.82
N MET A 337 -22.91 -21.86 -12.84
CA MET A 337 -22.61 -20.44 -12.63
C MET A 337 -23.77 -19.68 -11.98
N TRP A 338 -25.03 -20.01 -12.28
CA TRP A 338 -26.19 -19.36 -11.67
C TRP A 338 -26.43 -19.80 -10.22
N VAL A 339 -26.27 -21.09 -9.93
CA VAL A 339 -26.33 -21.61 -8.54
C VAL A 339 -25.25 -20.95 -7.69
N VAL A 340 -24.01 -20.90 -8.19
CA VAL A 340 -22.89 -20.23 -7.50
C VAL A 340 -23.16 -18.72 -7.33
N SER A 341 -23.76 -18.04 -8.32
CA SER A 341 -24.22 -16.65 -8.18
C SER A 341 -25.26 -16.45 -7.08
N ALA A 342 -26.21 -17.38 -6.92
CA ALA A 342 -27.21 -17.33 -5.87
C ALA A 342 -26.60 -17.45 -4.48
N MET A 343 -25.70 -18.42 -4.30
CA MET A 343 -24.96 -18.59 -3.06
C MET A 343 -24.03 -17.41 -2.78
N ALA A 344 -23.40 -16.85 -3.82
CA ALA A 344 -22.55 -15.67 -3.68
C ALA A 344 -23.35 -14.48 -3.15
N CYS A 345 -24.51 -14.20 -3.78
CA CYS A 345 -25.39 -13.11 -3.37
C CYS A 345 -25.88 -13.27 -1.93
N LEU A 346 -26.21 -14.51 -1.52
CA LEU A 346 -26.57 -14.80 -0.12
C LEU A 346 -25.43 -14.45 0.83
N GLY A 347 -24.20 -14.89 0.51
CA GLY A 347 -23.01 -14.57 1.31
C GLY A 347 -22.69 -13.08 1.37
N LEU A 348 -22.93 -12.33 0.29
CA LEU A 348 -22.76 -10.87 0.28
C LEU A 348 -23.66 -10.18 1.31
N LEU A 349 -24.93 -10.60 1.38
CA LEU A 349 -25.92 -10.05 2.30
C LEU A 349 -25.73 -10.50 3.76
N GLN A 350 -25.08 -11.65 3.96
CA GLN A 350 -24.72 -12.19 5.28
C GLN A 350 -23.40 -11.66 5.84
N ASP A 351 -22.64 -10.87 5.06
CA ASP A 351 -21.25 -10.52 5.34
C ASP A 351 -20.37 -11.77 5.60
N SER A 352 -20.48 -12.77 4.71
CA SER A 352 -19.78 -14.04 4.84
C SER A 352 -19.25 -14.58 3.51
N ILE A 353 -18.02 -15.10 3.55
CA ILE A 353 -17.40 -15.86 2.45
C ILE A 353 -17.83 -17.34 2.45
N GLU A 354 -18.47 -17.80 3.53
CA GLU A 354 -18.98 -19.16 3.70
C GLU A 354 -20.49 -19.16 3.82
N VAL A 355 -21.14 -19.97 2.97
CA VAL A 355 -22.59 -20.13 2.94
C VAL A 355 -22.94 -21.59 3.16
N THR A 356 -23.84 -21.86 4.10
CA THR A 356 -24.32 -23.23 4.34
C THR A 356 -25.54 -23.53 3.46
N PHE A 357 -25.76 -24.80 3.10
CA PHE A 357 -26.98 -25.14 2.36
C PHE A 357 -28.23 -24.94 3.21
N ASP A 358 -28.13 -25.01 4.54
CA ASP A 358 -29.27 -24.80 5.43
C ASP A 358 -29.68 -23.33 5.57
N ASP A 359 -28.72 -22.41 5.52
CA ASP A 359 -28.99 -20.95 5.46
C ASP A 359 -29.75 -20.57 4.18
N PHE A 360 -29.77 -21.45 3.18
CA PHE A 360 -30.41 -21.25 1.90
C PHE A 360 -31.70 -22.07 1.75
N VAL A 361 -31.62 -23.41 1.79
CA VAL A 361 -32.73 -24.34 1.54
C VAL A 361 -33.67 -24.42 2.74
N SER A 362 -33.13 -24.71 3.93
CA SER A 362 -33.94 -24.90 5.14
C SER A 362 -34.60 -23.59 5.57
N ALA A 363 -33.88 -22.47 5.47
CA ALA A 363 -34.42 -21.13 5.74
C ALA A 363 -35.58 -20.77 4.78
N HIS A 364 -35.42 -20.99 3.47
CA HIS A 364 -36.47 -20.72 2.49
C HIS A 364 -37.71 -21.61 2.68
N ALA A 365 -37.52 -22.92 2.96
CA ALA A 365 -38.64 -23.82 3.26
C ALA A 365 -39.41 -23.39 4.51
N ASN A 366 -38.72 -22.91 5.55
CA ASN A 366 -39.35 -22.40 6.76
C ASN A 366 -40.13 -21.11 6.51
N ASP A 367 -39.60 -20.18 5.71
CA ASP A 367 -40.31 -18.95 5.33
C ASP A 367 -41.62 -19.25 4.60
N LEU A 368 -41.60 -20.22 3.67
CA LEU A 368 -42.78 -20.64 2.92
C LEU A 368 -43.83 -21.32 3.83
N ARG A 369 -43.39 -22.17 4.78
CA ARG A 369 -44.27 -22.78 5.78
C ARG A 369 -44.91 -21.74 6.70
N GLY A 370 -44.12 -20.77 7.17
CA GLY A 370 -44.62 -19.67 8.00
C GLY A 370 -45.70 -18.84 7.29
N ARG A 371 -45.54 -18.60 5.98
CA ARG A 371 -46.56 -17.91 5.17
C ARG A 371 -47.85 -18.71 5.04
N ALA A 372 -47.73 -20.01 4.73
CA ALA A 372 -48.88 -20.90 4.62
C ALA A 372 -49.67 -20.99 5.95
N GLN A 373 -48.98 -20.91 7.09
CA GLN A 373 -49.59 -20.89 8.42
C GLN A 373 -50.22 -19.52 8.76
N SER A 374 -49.57 -18.41 8.39
CA SER A 374 -50.07 -17.04 8.65
C SER A 374 -51.31 -16.64 7.84
N GLN A 375 -51.60 -17.32 6.72
CA GLN A 375 -52.84 -17.11 5.95
C GLN A 375 -54.06 -17.83 6.56
N GLY A 376 -53.89 -18.62 7.62
CA GLY A 376 -54.95 -19.42 8.24
C GLY A 376 -55.40 -18.99 9.65
N ASN A 377 -54.66 -18.12 10.35
CA ASN A 377 -55.05 -17.63 11.68
C ASN A 377 -54.54 -16.20 11.89
N HIS A 378 -55.46 -15.27 12.14
CA HIS A 378 -55.12 -14.05 12.85
C HIS A 378 -54.73 -14.44 14.28
N GLN A 379 -53.67 -13.80 14.77
CA GLN A 379 -53.21 -13.77 16.17
C GLN A 379 -52.26 -14.90 16.56
N GLU A 380 -50.95 -14.65 16.39
CA GLU A 380 -49.97 -14.74 17.47
C GLU A 380 -48.68 -14.01 17.09
N SER A 381 -48.14 -13.22 18.03
CA SER A 381 -46.89 -12.46 17.85
C SER A 381 -45.71 -13.41 17.62
N PRO A 382 -44.73 -13.06 16.76
CA PRO A 382 -43.51 -13.84 16.65
C PRO A 382 -42.63 -13.55 17.87
N GLY A 383 -42.65 -14.47 18.84
CA GLY A 383 -41.62 -14.56 19.86
C GLY A 383 -40.27 -14.75 19.17
N ALA A 384 -39.42 -13.73 19.28
CA ALA A 384 -38.07 -13.71 18.76
C ALA A 384 -37.25 -14.82 19.43
N ALA A 385 -37.10 -15.96 18.74
CA ALA A 385 -35.96 -16.83 18.96
C ALA A 385 -34.73 -16.16 18.34
N GLN A 386 -34.20 -15.15 19.03
CA GLN A 386 -32.88 -14.58 18.77
C GLN A 386 -31.85 -15.70 18.96
N ARG A 387 -31.53 -16.39 17.86
CA ARG A 387 -30.27 -17.12 17.74
C ARG A 387 -29.18 -16.06 17.75
N TYR A 388 -28.54 -15.90 18.91
CA TYR A 388 -27.28 -15.19 19.03
C TYR A 388 -26.27 -15.87 18.09
N GLY A 389 -26.00 -15.23 16.97
CA GLY A 389 -24.99 -15.64 16.01
C GLY A 389 -24.48 -14.41 15.27
N THR A 390 -23.18 -14.35 15.05
CA THR A 390 -22.40 -13.22 14.51
C THR A 390 -22.69 -12.88 13.03
N ARG A 391 -23.71 -13.50 12.41
CA ARG A 391 -24.06 -13.36 10.97
C ARG A 391 -25.30 -12.49 10.79
N LEU A 392 -25.29 -11.63 9.76
CA LEU A 392 -26.47 -10.83 9.39
C LEU A 392 -27.64 -11.73 9.00
N ALA A 393 -28.77 -11.55 9.67
CA ALA A 393 -30.00 -12.27 9.37
C ALA A 393 -30.57 -11.79 8.04
N ILE A 394 -30.76 -12.71 7.09
CA ILE A 394 -31.42 -12.40 5.82
C ILE A 394 -32.93 -12.42 6.03
N SER A 395 -33.61 -11.38 5.55
CA SER A 395 -35.07 -11.31 5.56
C SER A 395 -35.71 -12.29 4.57
N PRO A 396 -36.95 -12.76 4.82
CA PRO A 396 -37.66 -13.61 3.87
C PRO A 396 -37.80 -12.99 2.48
N ALA A 397 -38.00 -11.66 2.39
CA ALA A 397 -38.10 -10.94 1.13
C ALA A 397 -36.79 -10.99 0.31
N GLN A 398 -35.63 -10.85 0.97
CA GLN A 398 -34.33 -10.99 0.31
C GLN A 398 -34.12 -12.42 -0.23
N ARG A 399 -34.49 -13.44 0.56
CA ARG A 399 -34.36 -14.85 0.12
C ARG A 399 -35.26 -15.15 -1.09
N ASP A 400 -36.50 -14.67 -1.09
CA ASP A 400 -37.43 -14.86 -2.21
C ASP A 400 -36.90 -14.27 -3.51
N GLU A 401 -36.32 -13.08 -3.48
CA GLU A 401 -35.79 -12.45 -4.69
C GLU A 401 -34.60 -13.24 -5.24
N ILE A 402 -33.70 -13.70 -4.37
CA ILE A 402 -32.56 -14.57 -4.75
C ILE A 402 -33.08 -15.87 -5.36
N TRP A 403 -34.03 -16.53 -4.69
CA TRP A 403 -34.62 -17.79 -5.14
C TRP A 403 -35.37 -17.62 -6.46
N GLY A 404 -36.15 -16.54 -6.58
CA GLY A 404 -36.92 -16.21 -7.77
C GLY A 404 -36.04 -15.97 -9.00
N VAL A 405 -34.89 -15.28 -8.86
CA VAL A 405 -33.93 -15.13 -9.95
C VAL A 405 -33.36 -16.50 -10.35
N MET A 406 -32.98 -17.33 -9.37
CA MET A 406 -32.43 -18.67 -9.63
C MET A 406 -33.41 -19.54 -10.43
N CYS A 407 -34.67 -19.59 -10.00
CA CYS A 407 -35.73 -20.34 -10.70
C CYS A 407 -35.95 -19.89 -12.14
N ARG A 408 -35.90 -18.58 -12.41
CA ARG A 408 -36.04 -18.04 -13.77
C ARG A 408 -34.88 -18.41 -14.70
N LYS A 409 -33.67 -18.62 -14.17
CA LYS A 409 -32.45 -18.83 -14.97
C LYS A 409 -32.07 -20.29 -15.18
N ILE A 410 -32.39 -21.18 -14.23
CA ILE A 410 -32.13 -22.63 -14.33
C ILE A 410 -33.26 -23.35 -15.10
N GLY A 411 -34.40 -22.69 -15.31
CA GLY A 411 -35.55 -23.21 -16.06
C GLY A 411 -36.67 -23.65 -15.11
N GLY A 412 -37.89 -23.19 -15.38
CA GLY A 412 -39.05 -23.36 -14.49
C GLY A 412 -39.58 -24.79 -14.33
N SER A 413 -38.94 -25.79 -14.93
CA SER A 413 -39.35 -27.21 -14.91
C SER A 413 -38.49 -28.11 -14.02
N ALA A 414 -37.46 -27.58 -13.34
CA ALA A 414 -36.62 -28.37 -12.46
C ALA A 414 -37.31 -28.61 -11.10
N HIS A 415 -37.77 -29.84 -10.87
CA HIS A 415 -38.51 -30.27 -9.68
C HIS A 415 -37.75 -30.04 -8.35
N TRP A 416 -36.41 -30.13 -8.38
CA TRP A 416 -35.57 -29.93 -7.20
C TRP A 416 -35.58 -28.49 -6.65
N LEU A 417 -36.06 -27.50 -7.41
CA LEU A 417 -36.20 -26.11 -6.96
C LEU A 417 -37.38 -25.89 -5.99
N ASN A 418 -38.24 -26.89 -5.80
CA ASN A 418 -39.32 -26.84 -4.84
C ASN A 418 -38.83 -27.31 -3.45
N THR A 419 -38.42 -26.34 -2.61
CA THR A 419 -37.90 -26.62 -1.27
C THR A 419 -38.94 -27.09 -0.27
N LEU A 420 -40.23 -26.83 -0.52
CA LEU A 420 -41.31 -27.29 0.36
C LEU A 420 -41.47 -28.81 0.27
N ASP A 421 -41.52 -29.32 -0.97
CA ASP A 421 -41.83 -30.71 -1.26
C ASP A 421 -40.57 -31.59 -1.33
N TYR A 422 -39.43 -31.05 -1.83
CA TYR A 422 -38.21 -31.83 -2.10
C TYR A 422 -36.91 -31.21 -1.54
N PRO A 423 -36.82 -30.92 -0.22
CA PRO A 423 -35.64 -30.26 0.36
C PRO A 423 -34.34 -31.09 0.26
N ASN A 424 -34.43 -32.43 0.27
CA ASN A 424 -33.24 -33.29 0.18
C ASN A 424 -32.68 -33.38 -1.26
N GLU A 425 -33.56 -33.41 -2.25
CA GLU A 425 -33.16 -33.35 -3.67
C GLU A 425 -32.49 -32.00 -3.96
N CYS A 426 -33.06 -30.91 -3.44
CA CYS A 426 -32.45 -29.60 -3.54
C CYS A 426 -31.03 -29.55 -2.97
N ARG A 427 -30.79 -30.14 -1.78
CA ARG A 427 -29.44 -30.21 -1.20
C ARG A 427 -28.49 -31.03 -2.06
N THR A 428 -28.96 -32.13 -2.64
CA THR A 428 -28.17 -33.00 -3.51
C THR A 428 -27.74 -32.27 -4.78
N GLU A 429 -28.65 -31.52 -5.39
CA GLU A 429 -28.37 -30.72 -6.58
C GLU A 429 -27.45 -29.53 -6.29
N LEU A 430 -27.65 -28.83 -5.16
CA LEU A 430 -26.70 -27.80 -4.70
C LEU A 430 -25.30 -28.38 -4.47
N ALA A 431 -25.19 -29.58 -3.90
CA ALA A 431 -23.91 -30.26 -3.72
C ALA A 431 -23.26 -30.63 -5.05
N ARG A 432 -24.04 -31.08 -6.05
CA ARG A 432 -23.57 -31.37 -7.41
C ARG A 432 -23.02 -30.10 -8.08
N HIS A 433 -23.79 -29.02 -8.10
CA HIS A 433 -23.33 -27.74 -8.67
C HIS A 433 -22.16 -27.14 -7.89
N THR A 434 -22.07 -27.38 -6.58
CA THR A 434 -20.90 -26.99 -5.79
C THR A 434 -19.64 -27.75 -6.21
N ALA A 435 -19.75 -29.07 -6.41
CA ALA A 435 -18.63 -29.89 -6.90
C ALA A 435 -18.19 -29.44 -8.30
N ASN A 436 -19.15 -29.16 -9.20
CA ASN A 436 -18.89 -28.58 -10.51
C ASN A 436 -18.20 -27.20 -10.40
N GLY A 437 -18.71 -26.33 -9.52
CA GLY A 437 -18.12 -25.03 -9.26
C GLY A 437 -16.70 -25.11 -8.70
N GLN A 438 -16.38 -26.16 -7.94
CA GLN A 438 -15.02 -26.43 -7.47
C GLN A 438 -14.09 -26.88 -8.60
N LEU A 439 -14.56 -27.72 -9.53
CA LEU A 439 -13.79 -28.09 -10.73
C LEU A 439 -13.51 -26.87 -11.62
N LEU A 440 -14.45 -25.93 -11.71
CA LEU A 440 -14.29 -24.66 -12.44
C LEU A 440 -13.46 -23.61 -11.66
N GLY A 441 -12.98 -23.94 -10.46
CA GLY A 441 -12.18 -23.03 -9.62
C GLY A 441 -12.95 -21.82 -9.08
N LEU A 442 -14.29 -21.90 -9.01
CA LEU A 442 -15.16 -20.82 -8.56
C LEU A 442 -15.43 -20.86 -7.05
N VAL A 443 -15.48 -22.06 -6.46
CA VAL A 443 -15.81 -22.29 -5.04
C VAL A 443 -15.01 -23.45 -4.46
N TYR A 444 -14.96 -23.56 -3.14
CA TYR A 444 -14.54 -24.77 -2.42
C TYR A 444 -15.76 -25.42 -1.76
N GLY A 445 -16.04 -26.68 -2.10
CA GLY A 445 -17.13 -27.45 -1.53
C GLY A 445 -16.73 -28.22 -0.27
N ARG A 446 -17.61 -28.21 0.74
CA ARG A 446 -17.58 -29.12 1.90
C ARG A 446 -18.96 -29.77 2.06
N LYS A 447 -19.06 -30.85 2.86
CA LYS A 447 -20.27 -31.70 3.01
C LYS A 447 -21.61 -30.95 3.17
N ASN A 448 -21.65 -29.71 3.66
CA ASN A 448 -22.87 -28.89 3.75
C ASN A 448 -22.64 -27.37 3.58
N LYS A 449 -21.49 -26.97 3.02
CA LYS A 449 -21.07 -25.56 2.96
C LYS A 449 -20.29 -25.25 1.69
N VAL A 450 -20.40 -24.02 1.23
CA VAL A 450 -19.68 -23.46 0.09
C VAL A 450 -18.85 -22.28 0.56
N ARG A 451 -17.57 -22.26 0.17
CA ARG A 451 -16.66 -21.15 0.46
C ARG A 451 -16.14 -20.54 -0.84
N PHE A 452 -16.15 -19.21 -0.92
CA PHE A 452 -15.56 -18.52 -2.06
C PHE A 452 -14.05 -18.38 -1.91
N PRO A 453 -13.25 -18.71 -2.94
CA PRO A 453 -11.79 -18.62 -2.91
C PRO A 453 -11.31 -17.16 -2.91
N HIS A 454 -12.08 -16.25 -3.51
CA HIS A 454 -11.70 -14.85 -3.67
C HIS A 454 -12.91 -13.91 -3.59
N SER A 455 -12.74 -12.82 -2.84
CA SER A 455 -13.73 -11.76 -2.60
C SER A 455 -14.29 -11.17 -3.90
N ILE A 456 -13.41 -10.83 -4.86
CA ILE A 456 -13.81 -10.29 -6.16
C ILE A 456 -14.66 -11.27 -6.99
N LEU A 457 -14.37 -12.58 -6.93
CA LEU A 457 -15.20 -13.57 -7.63
C LEU A 457 -16.57 -13.66 -6.97
N GLN A 458 -16.64 -13.69 -5.63
CA GLN A 458 -17.91 -13.64 -4.91
C GLN A 458 -18.70 -12.36 -5.26
N ALA A 459 -18.06 -11.19 -5.24
CA ALA A 459 -18.66 -9.92 -5.60
C ALA A 459 -19.20 -9.92 -7.04
N TYR A 460 -18.44 -10.45 -8.00
CA TYR A 460 -18.88 -10.57 -9.40
C TYR A 460 -20.07 -11.52 -9.55
N MET A 461 -20.03 -12.69 -8.90
CA MET A 461 -21.12 -13.68 -8.95
C MET A 461 -22.39 -13.13 -8.28
N GLY A 462 -22.25 -12.45 -7.13
CA GLY A 462 -23.36 -11.77 -6.47
C GLY A 462 -23.93 -10.63 -7.32
N TYR A 463 -23.08 -9.81 -7.95
CA TYR A 463 -23.50 -8.80 -8.93
C TYR A 463 -24.32 -9.41 -10.08
N ARG A 464 -23.92 -10.59 -10.59
CA ARG A 464 -24.67 -11.28 -11.66
C ARG A 464 -26.09 -11.65 -11.27
N LEU A 465 -26.33 -11.91 -9.98
CA LEU A 465 -27.69 -12.10 -9.49
C LEU A 465 -28.39 -10.76 -9.29
N LEU A 466 -27.75 -9.81 -8.59
CA LEU A 466 -28.33 -8.50 -8.26
C LEU A 466 -28.77 -7.71 -9.50
N ARG A 467 -28.08 -7.86 -10.63
CA ARG A 467 -28.47 -7.20 -11.89
C ARG A 467 -29.80 -7.71 -12.48
N GLU A 468 -30.26 -8.89 -12.06
CA GLU A 468 -31.52 -9.50 -12.50
C GLU A 468 -32.68 -9.20 -11.53
N VAL A 469 -32.38 -8.51 -10.42
CA VAL A 469 -33.38 -7.99 -9.48
C VAL A 469 -33.96 -6.69 -10.06
N PRO A 470 -35.28 -6.49 -10.04
CA PRO A 470 -35.91 -5.25 -10.49
C PRO A 470 -35.41 -4.02 -9.72
N ASP A 471 -35.25 -2.88 -10.41
CA ASP A 471 -34.66 -1.65 -9.83
C ASP A 471 -35.43 -1.14 -8.59
N ASP A 472 -36.76 -1.29 -8.57
CA ASP A 472 -37.64 -0.91 -7.46
C ASP A 472 -37.46 -1.75 -6.19
N LYS A 473 -36.90 -2.96 -6.32
CA LYS A 473 -36.71 -3.89 -5.19
C LYS A 473 -35.29 -3.90 -4.64
N ILE A 474 -34.33 -3.30 -5.34
CA ILE A 474 -32.91 -3.40 -4.96
C ILE A 474 -32.60 -2.71 -3.65
N ALA A 475 -33.23 -1.57 -3.38
CA ALA A 475 -33.07 -0.88 -2.10
C ALA A 475 -33.46 -1.83 -0.95
N ALA A 476 -34.64 -2.47 -1.02
CA ALA A 476 -35.11 -3.42 -0.03
C ALA A 476 -34.21 -4.66 0.12
N VAL A 477 -33.54 -5.10 -0.97
CA VAL A 477 -32.61 -6.24 -0.92
C VAL A 477 -31.27 -5.86 -0.29
N VAL A 478 -30.76 -4.65 -0.53
CA VAL A 478 -29.39 -4.25 -0.16
C VAL A 478 -29.34 -3.54 1.19
N GLU A 479 -30.29 -2.66 1.48
CA GLU A 479 -30.31 -1.79 2.66
C GLU A 479 -30.14 -2.54 4.00
N PRO A 480 -30.79 -3.71 4.23
CA PRO A 480 -30.59 -4.45 5.47
C PRO A 480 -29.14 -4.90 5.69
N ALA A 481 -28.39 -5.15 4.61
CA ALA A 481 -26.99 -5.61 4.68
C ALA A 481 -25.97 -4.47 4.86
N LEU A 482 -26.41 -3.21 4.78
CA LEU A 482 -25.54 -2.04 5.00
C LEU A 482 -25.36 -1.69 6.49
N HIS A 483 -26.25 -2.19 7.34
CA HIS A 483 -26.25 -1.93 8.77
C HIS A 483 -25.22 -2.80 9.51
N SER A 484 -24.76 -2.32 10.66
CA SER A 484 -23.77 -3.05 11.51
C SER A 484 -24.26 -4.46 11.85
N PRO A 485 -23.43 -5.52 11.71
CA PRO A 485 -21.98 -5.50 11.48
C PRO A 485 -21.53 -5.30 10.01
N GLY A 486 -22.43 -5.32 9.01
CA GLY A 486 -22.15 -5.12 7.59
C GLY A 486 -21.80 -3.67 7.22
N PRO A 487 -21.59 -3.34 5.93
CA PRO A 487 -21.55 -4.25 4.80
C PRO A 487 -20.21 -4.96 4.66
N SER A 488 -20.23 -6.04 3.87
CA SER A 488 -19.01 -6.68 3.35
C SER A 488 -18.36 -5.80 2.28
N ARG A 489 -17.04 -5.89 2.15
CA ARG A 489 -16.32 -5.23 1.04
C ARG A 489 -16.76 -5.78 -0.31
N GLU A 490 -17.09 -7.07 -0.34
CA GLU A 490 -17.58 -7.80 -1.49
C GLU A 490 -18.92 -7.24 -1.98
N LEU A 491 -19.83 -6.89 -1.06
CA LEU A 491 -21.09 -6.21 -1.40
C LEU A 491 -20.81 -4.86 -2.04
N LEU A 492 -19.93 -4.03 -1.46
CA LEU A 492 -19.58 -2.73 -2.05
C LEU A 492 -19.02 -2.87 -3.47
N ILE A 493 -18.13 -3.84 -3.72
CA ILE A 493 -17.62 -4.14 -5.07
C ILE A 493 -18.76 -4.57 -6.01
N ALA A 494 -19.66 -5.43 -5.56
CA ALA A 494 -20.80 -5.88 -6.37
C ALA A 494 -21.73 -4.72 -6.77
N LEU A 495 -21.98 -3.78 -5.85
CA LEU A 495 -22.78 -2.58 -6.08
C LEU A 495 -22.09 -1.60 -7.07
N VAL A 496 -20.77 -1.45 -6.98
CA VAL A 496 -19.98 -0.70 -7.97
C VAL A 496 -20.11 -1.34 -9.36
N LEU A 497 -19.93 -2.66 -9.47
CA LEU A 497 -20.11 -3.37 -10.76
C LEU A 497 -21.54 -3.22 -11.31
N LEU A 498 -22.54 -3.22 -10.43
CA LEU A 498 -23.94 -2.99 -10.78
C LEU A 498 -24.15 -1.59 -11.38
N SER A 499 -23.56 -0.56 -10.79
CA SER A 499 -23.64 0.81 -11.32
C SER A 499 -23.09 0.92 -12.74
N ARG A 500 -21.94 0.29 -13.02
CA ARG A 500 -21.31 0.29 -14.36
C ARG A 500 -22.16 -0.43 -15.40
N HIS A 501 -22.76 -1.55 -15.01
CA HIS A 501 -23.68 -2.26 -15.88
C HIS A 501 -24.90 -1.42 -16.25
N ARG A 502 -25.48 -0.69 -15.30
CA ARG A 502 -26.63 0.20 -15.53
C ARG A 502 -26.31 1.43 -16.37
N ALA A 503 -25.08 1.93 -16.28
CA ALA A 503 -24.65 3.09 -17.06
C ALA A 503 -24.40 2.77 -18.55
N ALA A 504 -23.98 1.54 -18.88
CA ALA A 504 -23.61 1.14 -20.25
C ALA A 504 -24.72 1.31 -21.33
N PRO A 505 -26.01 0.99 -21.08
CA PRO A 505 -27.10 1.18 -22.05
C PRO A 505 -27.40 2.65 -22.40
N LEU A 506 -27.04 3.60 -21.55
CA LEU A 506 -27.32 5.03 -21.74
C LEU A 506 -26.31 5.68 -22.72
N ALA A 507 -25.08 5.16 -22.79
CA ALA A 507 -24.03 5.66 -23.68
C ALA A 507 -24.27 5.28 -25.16
N SER A 508 -24.71 4.05 -25.47
CA SER A 508 -24.94 3.64 -26.87
C SER A 508 -26.21 4.24 -27.49
N ARG A 509 -27.23 4.54 -26.66
CA ARG A 509 -28.44 5.25 -27.11
C ARG A 509 -28.18 6.72 -27.44
N SER A 510 -27.17 7.35 -26.85
CA SER A 510 -26.77 8.73 -27.19
C SER A 510 -26.27 8.85 -28.64
N ALA A 511 -25.63 7.81 -29.18
CA ALA A 511 -25.19 7.79 -30.58
C ALA A 511 -26.34 7.56 -31.58
N ALA A 512 -27.34 6.75 -31.22
CA ALA A 512 -28.45 6.39 -32.10
C ALA A 512 -29.68 7.33 -32.01
N VAL A 513 -29.85 8.08 -30.91
CA VAL A 513 -31.03 8.93 -30.65
C VAL A 513 -30.76 10.40 -30.98
N ARG A 514 -30.19 10.68 -32.17
CA ARG A 514 -30.27 12.03 -32.78
C ARG A 514 -31.63 12.28 -33.47
N ARG A 515 -32.64 11.43 -33.28
CA ARG A 515 -33.93 11.52 -34.00
C ARG A 515 -35.23 11.23 -33.23
N ALA A 516 -35.23 11.18 -31.90
CA ALA A 516 -36.49 11.09 -31.16
C ALA A 516 -36.52 12.02 -29.95
N THR A 517 -37.55 12.86 -29.91
CA THR A 517 -37.89 13.76 -28.81
C THR A 517 -37.94 13.04 -27.47
N PRO A 518 -37.54 13.70 -26.36
CA PRO A 518 -37.55 13.09 -25.03
C PRO A 518 -39.00 12.95 -24.57
N ARG A 519 -39.60 11.80 -24.81
CA ARG A 519 -40.85 11.43 -24.14
C ARG A 519 -40.53 11.19 -22.67
N ALA A 520 -40.94 12.15 -21.84
CA ALA A 520 -40.94 12.09 -20.39
C ALA A 520 -41.51 10.74 -19.91
N ARG A 521 -40.65 9.88 -19.37
CA ARG A 521 -41.07 8.81 -18.48
C ARG A 521 -41.36 9.44 -17.12
N ASN A 522 -42.60 9.88 -16.96
CA ASN A 522 -43.13 10.35 -15.69
C ASN A 522 -43.28 9.18 -14.71
N ARG A 523 -42.77 9.41 -13.49
CA ARG A 523 -43.38 9.09 -12.19
C ARG A 523 -43.90 7.67 -11.96
N HIS A 524 -43.02 6.81 -11.43
CA HIS A 524 -43.35 5.88 -10.37
C HIS A 524 -42.25 6.00 -9.29
N GLY A 525 -42.62 5.85 -8.00
CA GLY A 525 -41.93 6.36 -6.81
C GLY A 525 -40.39 6.36 -6.84
N THR A 526 -39.81 7.49 -6.42
CA THR A 526 -38.36 7.74 -6.37
C THR A 526 -37.70 6.76 -5.42
N SER A 527 -37.29 5.59 -5.92
CA SER A 527 -36.42 4.70 -5.16
C SER A 527 -35.13 5.48 -4.85
N PRO A 528 -34.65 5.48 -3.59
CA PRO A 528 -33.45 6.23 -3.21
C PRO A 528 -32.27 5.77 -4.05
N LYS A 529 -31.38 6.71 -4.42
CA LYS A 529 -30.20 6.35 -5.20
C LYS A 529 -29.32 5.42 -4.37
N LEU A 530 -28.63 4.50 -5.04
CA LEU A 530 -27.74 3.56 -4.35
C LEU A 530 -26.62 4.29 -3.57
N ALA A 531 -26.14 5.43 -4.10
CA ALA A 531 -25.17 6.27 -3.40
C ALA A 531 -25.76 6.93 -2.13
N GLU A 532 -27.02 7.36 -2.15
CA GLU A 532 -27.74 7.89 -0.96
C GLU A 532 -27.92 6.82 0.11
N LEU A 533 -28.25 5.57 -0.29
CA LEU A 533 -28.37 4.46 0.66
C LEU A 533 -27.05 4.21 1.39
N LEU A 534 -25.92 4.30 0.69
CA LEU A 534 -24.59 4.10 1.27
C LEU A 534 -24.18 5.26 2.19
N SER A 535 -24.44 6.52 1.81
CA SER A 535 -24.12 7.67 2.67
C SER A 535 -24.99 7.70 3.94
N ASN A 536 -26.28 7.38 3.81
CA ASN A 536 -27.19 7.28 4.96
C ASN A 536 -26.74 6.17 5.93
N ALA A 537 -26.31 5.02 5.41
CA ALA A 537 -25.76 3.94 6.24
C ALA A 537 -24.44 4.32 6.91
N ALA A 538 -23.65 5.23 6.31
CA ALA A 538 -22.39 5.70 6.89
C ALA A 538 -22.60 6.67 8.05
N ALA A 539 -23.65 7.50 8.01
CA ALA A 539 -23.91 8.55 9.01
C ALA A 539 -24.00 8.05 10.46
N ALA A 540 -24.41 6.80 10.68
CA ALA A 540 -24.53 6.19 12.00
C ALA A 540 -23.25 5.45 12.48
N ARG A 541 -22.13 5.56 11.76
CA ARG A 541 -20.92 4.75 12.00
C ARG A 541 -19.78 5.53 12.65
N HIS A 542 -19.07 4.83 13.51
CA HIS A 542 -17.87 5.30 14.22
C HIS A 542 -16.69 4.35 14.01
N ASP A 543 -16.63 3.64 12.88
CA ASP A 543 -15.57 2.69 12.55
C ASP A 543 -15.00 2.95 11.14
N ALA A 544 -13.92 2.26 10.78
CA ALA A 544 -13.27 2.44 9.48
C ALA A 544 -14.19 2.19 8.26
N LYS A 545 -15.32 1.47 8.43
CA LYS A 545 -16.29 1.24 7.36
C LYS A 545 -17.01 2.51 6.93
N TYR A 546 -17.04 3.56 7.77
CA TYR A 546 -17.49 4.90 7.38
C TYR A 546 -16.83 5.36 6.07
N PHE A 547 -15.50 5.27 6.00
CA PHE A 547 -14.74 5.69 4.82
C PHE A 547 -14.97 4.78 3.61
N ASP A 548 -15.11 3.46 3.83
CA ASP A 548 -15.35 2.50 2.75
C ASP A 548 -16.74 2.70 2.10
N LEU A 549 -17.76 3.03 2.88
CA LEU A 549 -19.12 3.35 2.39
C LEU A 549 -19.11 4.61 1.51
N TYR A 550 -18.51 5.70 1.98
CA TYR A 550 -18.38 6.93 1.18
C TYR A 550 -17.53 6.72 -0.08
N ALA A 551 -16.48 5.89 0.00
CA ALA A 551 -15.65 5.56 -1.15
C ALA A 551 -16.46 4.84 -2.25
N ALA A 552 -17.32 3.91 -1.86
CA ALA A 552 -18.22 3.21 -2.79
C ALA A 552 -19.34 4.13 -3.31
N ALA A 553 -19.89 5.01 -2.47
CA ALA A 553 -20.92 5.97 -2.86
C ALA A 553 -20.43 6.92 -3.96
N LEU A 554 -19.23 7.51 -3.79
CA LEU A 554 -18.61 8.39 -4.79
C LEU A 554 -18.32 7.65 -6.10
N GLU A 555 -17.85 6.41 -6.01
CA GLU A 555 -17.57 5.58 -7.19
C GLU A 555 -18.84 5.19 -7.96
N ILE A 556 -19.95 4.91 -7.26
CA ILE A 556 -21.25 4.62 -7.87
C ILE A 556 -21.83 5.89 -8.52
N ASP A 557 -21.78 7.02 -7.83
CA ASP A 557 -22.40 8.27 -8.30
C ASP A 557 -21.67 8.90 -9.50
N CYS A 558 -20.39 8.59 -9.72
CA CYS A 558 -19.64 9.17 -10.84
C CYS A 558 -20.15 8.76 -12.23
N VAL A 559 -21.03 7.77 -12.31
CA VAL A 559 -21.68 7.33 -13.56
C VAL A 559 -23.19 7.58 -13.58
N ASP A 560 -23.74 8.16 -12.50
CA ASP A 560 -25.16 8.50 -12.43
C ASP A 560 -25.46 9.74 -13.30
N PRO A 561 -26.56 9.74 -14.08
CA PRO A 561 -26.92 10.89 -14.91
C PRO A 561 -27.28 12.15 -14.09
N VAL A 562 -27.70 12.00 -12.83
CA VAL A 562 -27.98 13.11 -11.91
C VAL A 562 -27.07 12.96 -10.69
N PRO A 563 -25.83 13.46 -10.72
CA PRO A 563 -24.88 13.21 -9.64
C PRO A 563 -25.28 13.94 -8.35
N ILE A 564 -24.99 13.32 -7.22
CA ILE A 564 -25.06 13.91 -5.86
C ILE A 564 -23.68 14.10 -5.23
N GLN A 565 -22.59 13.94 -5.99
CA GLN A 565 -21.21 14.03 -5.48
C GLN A 565 -20.90 15.28 -4.65
N ASP A 566 -21.50 16.42 -4.97
CA ASP A 566 -21.31 17.66 -4.22
C ASP A 566 -21.84 17.54 -2.79
N LYS A 567 -23.05 16.98 -2.63
CA LYS A 567 -23.62 16.64 -1.31
C LYS A 567 -22.72 15.66 -0.55
N LEU A 568 -22.28 14.59 -1.20
CA LEU A 568 -21.40 13.59 -0.57
C LEU A 568 -20.07 14.20 -0.11
N ALA A 569 -19.50 15.09 -0.92
CA ALA A 569 -18.25 15.77 -0.63
C ALA A 569 -18.41 16.77 0.52
N HIS A 570 -19.52 17.51 0.56
CA HIS A 570 -19.83 18.45 1.62
C HIS A 570 -20.03 17.74 2.97
N GLU A 571 -20.80 16.64 3.01
CA GLU A 571 -20.98 15.83 4.22
C GLU A 571 -19.63 15.32 4.78
N LEU A 572 -18.74 14.84 3.90
CA LEU A 572 -17.40 14.39 4.28
C LEU A 572 -16.56 15.53 4.84
N ASP A 573 -16.59 16.71 4.22
CA ASP A 573 -15.85 17.90 4.64
C ASP A 573 -16.28 18.38 6.04
N GLU A 574 -17.60 18.51 6.27
CA GLU A 574 -18.14 18.96 7.56
C GLU A 574 -17.80 18.01 8.71
N GLN A 575 -17.81 16.71 8.46
CA GLN A 575 -17.57 15.72 9.50
C GLN A 575 -16.07 15.44 9.72
N TRP A 576 -15.20 15.70 8.74
CA TRP A 576 -13.82 15.23 8.73
C TRP A 576 -13.02 15.53 10.01
N ALA A 577 -13.12 16.77 10.51
CA ALA A 577 -12.36 17.23 11.68
C ALA A 577 -12.90 16.71 13.02
N GLY A 578 -14.20 16.43 13.10
CA GLY A 578 -14.90 16.06 14.34
C GLY A 578 -15.21 14.56 14.47
N LEU A 579 -14.83 13.75 13.49
CA LEU A 579 -15.10 12.31 13.47
C LEU A 579 -14.27 11.58 14.54
N ASP A 580 -14.96 11.13 15.60
CA ASP A 580 -14.42 10.14 16.54
C ASP A 580 -14.62 8.73 15.97
N ILE A 581 -13.59 8.23 15.28
CA ILE A 581 -13.57 6.88 14.72
C ILE A 581 -12.84 5.96 15.68
N ARG A 582 -13.57 4.98 16.20
CA ARG A 582 -13.04 3.88 17.00
C ARG A 582 -12.34 2.89 16.08
N GLY A 583 -11.09 2.60 16.39
CA GLY A 583 -10.31 1.63 15.65
C GLY A 583 -8.83 1.89 15.83
N ASP A 584 -8.04 0.98 15.25
CA ASP A 584 -6.62 1.21 15.13
C ASP A 584 -6.34 2.34 14.09
N GLN A 585 -5.38 3.20 14.42
CA GLN A 585 -4.94 4.34 13.61
C GLN A 585 -4.51 3.91 12.20
N ARG A 586 -3.83 2.77 12.07
CA ARG A 586 -3.31 2.28 10.80
C ARG A 586 -4.44 1.79 9.88
N THR A 587 -5.42 1.12 10.47
CA THR A 587 -6.64 0.69 9.78
C THR A 587 -7.44 1.91 9.30
N ILE A 588 -7.60 2.92 10.15
CA ILE A 588 -8.26 4.20 9.83
C ILE A 588 -7.53 4.91 8.70
N GLU A 589 -6.22 5.08 8.81
CA GLU A 589 -5.38 5.72 7.79
C GLU A 589 -5.48 4.98 6.44
N SER A 590 -5.44 3.65 6.46
CA SER A 590 -5.61 2.85 5.24
C SER A 590 -6.98 3.06 4.58
N ALA A 591 -8.05 3.23 5.37
CA ALA A 591 -9.40 3.48 4.88
C ALA A 591 -9.55 4.91 4.33
N LYS A 592 -8.97 5.91 5.00
CA LYS A 592 -8.85 7.29 4.50
C LYS A 592 -8.13 7.35 3.16
N LEU A 593 -6.98 6.67 3.04
CA LEU A 593 -6.23 6.60 1.77
C LEU A 593 -7.05 5.98 0.64
N ARG A 594 -7.83 4.92 0.90
CA ARG A 594 -8.76 4.35 -0.08
C ARG A 594 -9.83 5.35 -0.50
N LEU A 595 -10.47 6.02 0.45
CA LEU A 595 -11.48 7.05 0.17
C LEU A 595 -10.92 8.17 -0.69
N VAL A 596 -9.77 8.75 -0.34
CA VAL A 596 -9.12 9.84 -1.09
C VAL A 596 -8.83 9.40 -2.53
N ARG A 597 -8.25 8.21 -2.72
CA ARG A 597 -7.96 7.65 -4.07
C ARG A 597 -9.23 7.46 -4.90
N ASN A 598 -10.31 6.96 -4.29
CA ASN A 598 -11.60 6.75 -4.96
C ASN A 598 -12.29 8.08 -5.27
N PHE A 599 -12.24 9.06 -4.35
CA PHE A 599 -12.77 10.40 -4.55
C PHE A 599 -12.12 11.06 -5.78
N GLY A 600 -10.78 11.14 -5.82
CA GLY A 600 -10.07 11.70 -6.97
C GLY A 600 -10.37 10.97 -8.29
N SER A 601 -10.47 9.64 -8.24
CA SER A 601 -10.81 8.82 -9.43
C SER A 601 -12.24 9.06 -9.91
N ALA A 602 -13.20 9.19 -9.01
CA ALA A 602 -14.60 9.47 -9.30
C ALA A 602 -14.80 10.87 -9.94
N LEU A 603 -14.04 11.88 -9.48
CA LEU A 603 -14.08 13.22 -10.08
C LEU A 603 -13.53 13.24 -11.50
N ARG A 604 -12.36 12.61 -11.73
CA ARG A 604 -11.78 12.50 -13.08
C ARG A 604 -12.70 11.74 -14.03
N GLU A 605 -13.39 10.72 -13.53
CA GLU A 605 -14.33 9.96 -14.34
C GLU A 605 -15.54 10.78 -14.77
N ARG A 606 -16.12 11.54 -13.83
CA ARG A 606 -17.23 12.44 -14.12
C ARG A 606 -16.83 13.54 -15.11
N ASP A 607 -15.65 14.12 -14.98
CA ASP A 607 -15.14 15.09 -15.95
C ASP A 607 -15.01 14.47 -17.35
N ARG A 608 -14.39 13.28 -17.45
CA ARG A 608 -14.23 12.57 -18.72
C ARG A 608 -15.56 12.28 -19.41
N ARG A 609 -16.55 11.73 -18.69
CA ARG A 609 -17.89 11.45 -19.23
C ARG A 609 -18.61 12.71 -19.66
N SER A 610 -18.52 13.77 -18.85
CA SER A 610 -19.10 15.07 -19.19
C SER A 610 -18.46 15.67 -20.45
N ASN A 611 -17.16 15.45 -20.67
CA ASN A 611 -16.47 15.85 -21.89
C ASN A 611 -16.89 15.00 -23.11
N ALA A 612 -17.08 13.68 -22.94
CA ALA A 612 -17.46 12.76 -24.01
C ALA A 612 -18.90 12.97 -24.52
N SER A 613 -19.82 13.42 -23.65
CA SER A 613 -21.22 13.69 -24.00
C SER A 613 -21.48 15.09 -24.56
N ARG A 614 -20.44 15.91 -24.79
CA ARG A 614 -20.60 17.29 -25.29
C ARG A 614 -20.98 17.33 -26.78
N PRO A 615 -22.05 18.05 -27.16
CA PRO A 615 -22.26 18.45 -28.55
C PRO A 615 -21.09 19.31 -29.05
N LEU A 616 -20.75 19.20 -30.34
CA LEU A 616 -19.88 20.18 -30.99
C LEU A 616 -20.51 21.57 -30.81
N PRO A 617 -19.75 22.60 -30.45
CA PRO A 617 -20.31 23.93 -30.19
C PRO A 617 -21.02 24.46 -31.45
N GLU A 618 -22.26 24.94 -31.30
CA GLU A 618 -23.05 25.55 -32.38
C GLU A 618 -22.43 26.89 -32.86
N CYS A 619 -21.62 27.53 -32.01
CA CYS A 619 -20.88 28.76 -32.30
C CYS A 619 -19.40 28.61 -31.89
N PRO A 620 -18.43 28.94 -32.77
CA PRO A 620 -17.03 29.03 -32.36
C PRO A 620 -16.85 30.16 -31.33
N GLY A 621 -16.40 29.83 -30.12
CA GLY A 621 -16.02 30.83 -29.10
C GLY A 621 -16.82 30.82 -27.79
N GLN A 622 -17.90 30.04 -27.68
CA GLN A 622 -18.57 29.79 -26.39
C GLN A 622 -18.25 28.37 -25.91
N ASP A 623 -17.37 28.28 -24.91
CA ASP A 623 -17.10 27.01 -24.22
C ASP A 623 -18.38 26.57 -23.48
N PRO A 624 -18.92 25.37 -23.73
CA PRO A 624 -20.03 24.86 -22.94
C PRO A 624 -19.63 24.78 -21.46
N ALA A 625 -20.56 25.15 -20.56
CA ALA A 625 -20.33 25.14 -19.12
C ALA A 625 -19.85 23.75 -18.66
N ARG A 626 -18.63 23.69 -18.10
CA ARG A 626 -18.09 22.47 -17.49
C ARG A 626 -18.91 22.13 -16.23
N PRO A 627 -19.07 20.84 -15.89
CA PRO A 627 -19.73 20.45 -14.64
C PRO A 627 -18.92 20.97 -13.45
N THR A 628 -19.60 21.52 -12.44
CA THR A 628 -18.96 21.86 -11.16
C THR A 628 -18.56 20.56 -10.46
N LEU A 629 -17.28 20.46 -10.10
CA LEU A 629 -16.70 19.29 -9.43
C LEU A 629 -16.21 19.68 -8.03
N PRO A 630 -16.50 18.90 -6.98
CA PRO A 630 -16.21 19.27 -5.59
C PRO A 630 -14.72 19.11 -5.19
N TYR A 631 -13.77 19.53 -6.04
CA TYR A 631 -12.35 19.57 -5.70
C TYR A 631 -12.06 20.51 -4.52
N LYS A 632 -12.89 21.56 -4.33
CA LYS A 632 -12.78 22.46 -3.19
C LYS A 632 -12.98 21.74 -1.85
N HIS A 633 -13.98 20.87 -1.75
CA HIS A 633 -14.20 20.05 -0.54
C HIS A 633 -13.04 19.09 -0.29
N LEU A 634 -12.50 18.46 -1.35
CA LEU A 634 -11.31 17.61 -1.22
C LEU A 634 -10.08 18.41 -0.72
N PHE A 635 -9.93 19.67 -1.14
CA PHE A 635 -8.90 20.57 -0.63
C PHE A 635 -9.14 20.93 0.85
N GLN A 636 -10.39 21.24 1.26
CA GLN A 636 -10.72 21.54 2.66
C GLN A 636 -10.55 20.34 3.59
N ILE A 637 -10.89 19.13 3.15
CA ILE A 637 -10.56 17.90 3.89
C ILE A 637 -9.05 17.83 4.19
N GLY A 638 -8.21 18.19 3.22
CA GLY A 638 -6.77 18.23 3.40
C GLY A 638 -6.29 19.26 4.44
N THR A 639 -6.99 20.38 4.62
CA THR A 639 -6.60 21.40 5.61
C THR A 639 -6.85 20.93 7.04
N HIS A 640 -7.82 20.04 7.23
CA HIS A 640 -8.17 19.46 8.52
C HIS A 640 -7.44 18.14 8.82
N GLU A 641 -6.97 17.42 7.80
CA GLU A 641 -6.37 16.09 7.97
C GLU A 641 -5.03 16.13 8.74
N PRO A 642 -4.89 15.38 9.87
CA PRO A 642 -3.65 15.32 10.63
C PRO A 642 -2.57 14.43 10.02
N SER A 643 -2.90 13.34 9.31
CA SER A 643 -1.87 12.47 8.70
C SER A 643 -1.19 13.17 7.52
N HIS A 644 0.15 13.22 7.54
CA HIS A 644 0.95 13.69 6.40
C HIS A 644 0.69 12.85 5.15
N THR A 645 0.67 11.53 5.29
CA THR A 645 0.46 10.56 4.21
C THR A 645 -0.90 10.75 3.52
N VAL A 646 -1.94 11.01 4.29
CA VAL A 646 -3.28 11.29 3.73
C VAL A 646 -3.31 12.65 3.04
N ARG A 647 -2.69 13.69 3.61
CA ARG A 647 -2.62 15.03 2.98
C ARG A 647 -1.87 15.04 1.65
N ILE A 648 -0.72 14.36 1.56
CA ILE A 648 0.03 14.29 0.30
C ILE A 648 -0.75 13.49 -0.76
N ALA A 649 -1.45 12.43 -0.36
CA ALA A 649 -2.34 11.69 -1.25
C ALA A 649 -3.49 12.56 -1.79
N ILE A 650 -4.07 13.43 -0.94
CA ILE A 650 -5.06 14.44 -1.37
C ILE A 650 -4.46 15.36 -2.42
N ALA A 651 -3.27 15.91 -2.17
CA ALA A 651 -2.59 16.79 -3.11
C ALA A 651 -2.32 16.10 -4.46
N HIS A 652 -1.89 14.84 -4.46
CA HIS A 652 -1.72 14.05 -5.67
C HIS A 652 -3.04 13.84 -6.44
N GLN A 653 -4.14 13.55 -5.75
CA GLN A 653 -5.44 13.36 -6.41
C GLN A 653 -5.98 14.65 -7.03
N ILE A 654 -5.82 15.79 -6.35
CA ILE A 654 -6.16 17.12 -6.88
C ILE A 654 -5.30 17.42 -8.11
N ALA A 655 -3.98 17.25 -8.00
CA ALA A 655 -3.06 17.55 -9.09
C ALA A 655 -3.27 16.64 -10.33
N ALA A 656 -3.69 15.40 -10.13
CA ALA A 656 -4.08 14.50 -11.22
C ALA A 656 -5.38 14.94 -11.93
N GLY A 657 -6.17 15.84 -11.33
CA GLY A 657 -7.39 16.40 -11.90
C GLY A 657 -7.18 17.45 -12.99
N GLY A 658 -5.94 17.93 -13.19
CA GLY A 658 -5.58 18.85 -14.28
C GLY A 658 -6.43 20.12 -14.32
N ASP A 659 -6.92 20.48 -15.52
CA ASP A 659 -7.71 21.69 -15.75
C ASP A 659 -8.96 21.79 -14.86
N ALA A 660 -9.64 20.68 -14.62
CA ALA A 660 -10.89 20.68 -13.87
C ALA A 660 -10.65 21.02 -12.40
N ALA A 661 -9.61 20.43 -11.80
CA ALA A 661 -9.19 20.77 -10.44
C ALA A 661 -8.65 22.21 -10.36
N PHE A 662 -7.86 22.64 -11.34
CA PHE A 662 -7.33 24.01 -11.38
C PHE A 662 -8.45 25.05 -11.41
N GLN A 663 -9.47 24.84 -12.27
CA GLN A 663 -10.61 25.75 -12.40
C GLN A 663 -11.37 25.93 -11.09
N GLU A 664 -11.67 24.84 -10.39
CA GLU A 664 -12.41 24.86 -9.12
C GLU A 664 -11.63 25.51 -7.98
N LEU A 665 -10.30 25.38 -8.00
CA LEU A 665 -9.41 25.91 -6.97
C LEU A 665 -8.88 27.32 -7.27
N ARG A 666 -9.27 27.98 -8.37
CA ARG A 666 -8.76 29.33 -8.73
C ARG A 666 -8.91 30.35 -7.61
N THR A 667 -9.97 30.25 -6.81
CA THR A 667 -10.25 31.15 -5.67
C THR A 667 -9.31 30.92 -4.50
N GLU A 668 -8.79 29.70 -4.34
CA GLU A 668 -7.77 29.36 -3.34
C GLU A 668 -6.37 29.84 -3.77
N PHE A 669 -6.19 30.17 -5.06
CA PHE A 669 -4.96 30.75 -5.62
C PHE A 669 -5.24 32.10 -6.31
N PRO A 670 -5.60 33.15 -5.55
CA PRO A 670 -5.93 34.46 -6.12
C PRO A 670 -4.74 35.13 -6.82
N LEU A 671 -4.97 35.68 -8.02
CA LEU A 671 -3.99 36.50 -8.74
C LEU A 671 -3.86 37.89 -8.10
N GLY A 672 -2.67 38.50 -8.22
CA GLY A 672 -2.40 39.85 -7.71
C GLY A 672 -2.24 39.97 -6.19
N SER A 673 -2.34 38.86 -5.45
CA SER A 673 -2.17 38.85 -4.00
C SER A 673 -0.99 37.95 -3.61
N ASP A 674 -0.14 38.46 -2.73
CA ASP A 674 1.02 37.70 -2.27
C ASP A 674 0.59 36.57 -1.31
N PRO A 675 0.88 35.28 -1.62
CA PRO A 675 0.51 34.16 -0.75
C PRO A 675 1.16 34.24 0.63
N ILE A 676 2.38 34.78 0.76
CA ILE A 676 3.06 34.84 2.05
C ILE A 676 2.48 35.95 2.93
N SER A 677 2.17 37.11 2.35
CA SER A 677 1.42 38.15 3.03
C SER A 677 0.03 37.68 3.49
N GLN A 678 -0.67 36.87 2.69
CA GLN A 678 -1.95 36.25 3.11
C GLN A 678 -1.76 35.34 4.33
N TYR A 679 -0.77 34.46 4.29
CA TYR A 679 -0.47 33.55 5.39
C TYR A 679 -0.16 34.31 6.69
N LEU A 680 0.73 35.29 6.61
CA LEU A 680 1.12 36.11 7.76
C LEU A 680 -0.02 36.98 8.28
N GLY A 681 -0.91 37.44 7.39
CA GLY A 681 -2.15 38.12 7.76
C GLY A 681 -3.05 37.21 8.60
N LYS A 682 -3.32 35.99 8.14
CA LYS A 682 -4.14 35.02 8.88
C LYS A 682 -3.55 34.67 10.25
N ILE A 683 -2.23 34.53 10.35
CA ILE A 683 -1.57 34.29 11.63
C ILE A 683 -1.74 35.50 12.57
N ARG A 684 -1.58 36.71 12.04
CA ARG A 684 -1.75 37.94 12.81
C ARG A 684 -3.18 38.07 13.32
N ASP A 685 -4.17 37.78 12.49
CA ASP A 685 -5.59 37.80 12.87
C ASP A 685 -5.87 36.78 13.98
N ALA A 686 -5.35 35.55 13.84
CA ALA A 686 -5.50 34.51 14.87
C ALA A 686 -4.83 34.92 16.19
N LYS A 687 -3.66 35.55 16.13
CA LYS A 687 -2.95 36.05 17.32
C LYS A 687 -3.69 37.21 17.99
N GLN A 688 -4.21 38.16 17.20
CA GLN A 688 -5.02 39.26 17.74
C GLN A 688 -6.30 38.76 18.40
N LYS A 689 -6.92 37.71 17.86
CA LYS A 689 -8.05 37.04 18.50
C LYS A 689 -7.62 36.42 19.84
N LEU A 690 -6.53 35.63 19.86
CA LEU A 690 -5.98 35.06 21.09
C LEU A 690 -5.73 36.15 22.15
N ASP A 691 -5.03 37.22 21.78
CA ASP A 691 -4.70 38.32 22.71
C ASP A 691 -5.99 38.97 23.27
N ARG A 692 -7.01 39.14 22.44
CA ARG A 692 -8.32 39.69 22.85
C ARG A 692 -9.05 38.75 23.81
N ASP A 693 -9.18 37.48 23.46
CA ASP A 693 -9.93 36.49 24.24
C ASP A 693 -9.21 36.20 25.56
N TYR A 694 -7.88 36.12 25.54
CA TYR A 694 -7.04 35.99 26.74
C TYR A 694 -7.14 37.22 27.65
N THR A 695 -7.14 38.44 27.09
CA THR A 695 -7.34 39.67 27.87
C THR A 695 -8.74 39.74 28.47
N ALA A 696 -9.77 39.29 27.75
CA ALA A 696 -11.13 39.20 28.28
C ALA A 696 -11.18 38.23 29.47
N TRP A 697 -10.61 37.02 29.32
CA TRP A 697 -10.50 36.02 30.38
C TRP A 697 -9.72 36.52 31.62
N LEU A 698 -8.63 37.27 31.42
CA LEU A 698 -7.86 37.88 32.52
C LEU A 698 -8.66 38.95 33.29
N ASN A 699 -9.55 39.66 32.61
CA ASN A 699 -10.36 40.74 33.19
C ASN A 699 -11.65 40.25 33.86
N GLU A 700 -12.01 38.97 33.71
CA GLU A 700 -13.06 38.35 34.51
C GLU A 700 -12.61 38.19 35.96
N GLU A 701 -13.47 38.62 36.90
CA GLU A 701 -13.19 38.55 38.34
C GLU A 701 -12.83 37.12 38.76
N ASP A 702 -11.80 36.99 39.60
CA ASP A 702 -11.43 35.70 40.18
C ASP A 702 -12.66 35.11 40.90
N PRO A 703 -12.95 33.80 40.73
CA PRO A 703 -14.05 33.19 41.45
C PRO A 703 -13.85 33.41 42.95
N ASP A 704 -14.92 33.84 43.64
CA ASP A 704 -14.95 34.03 45.09
C ASP A 704 -14.25 32.82 45.76
N PRO A 705 -13.33 32.99 46.72
CA PRO A 705 -12.73 31.87 47.45
C PRO A 705 -13.77 30.94 48.10
N ALA A 706 -15.01 31.39 48.28
CA ALA A 706 -16.16 30.59 48.72
C ALA A 706 -16.85 29.79 47.59
N ALA A 707 -16.63 30.14 46.32
CA ALA A 707 -17.08 29.37 45.16
C ALA A 707 -16.18 28.13 45.02
N GLY A 708 -16.77 26.95 45.21
CA GLY A 708 -16.05 25.68 45.29
C GLY A 708 -15.22 25.31 44.03
N PRO A 709 -14.58 24.11 44.04
CA PRO A 709 -13.65 23.67 43.00
C PRO A 709 -14.20 23.73 41.56
N GLU A 710 -15.51 23.62 41.38
CA GLU A 710 -16.19 23.69 40.07
C GLU A 710 -15.99 25.04 39.34
N ALA A 711 -15.92 26.16 40.08
CA ALA A 711 -15.74 27.48 39.48
C ALA A 711 -14.31 27.66 38.94
N ALA A 712 -13.32 27.15 39.68
CA ALA A 712 -11.92 27.11 39.24
C ALA A 712 -11.75 26.17 38.02
N GLU A 713 -12.38 24.99 38.03
CA GLU A 713 -12.36 24.06 36.89
C GLU A 713 -13.02 24.65 35.64
N LYS A 714 -14.10 25.42 35.78
CA LYS A 714 -14.75 26.10 34.66
C LYS A 714 -13.82 27.16 34.04
N ARG A 715 -13.18 27.99 34.87
CA ARG A 715 -12.24 29.02 34.41
C ARG A 715 -11.00 28.43 33.74
N GLN A 716 -10.51 27.29 34.24
CA GLN A 716 -9.42 26.54 33.60
C GLN A 716 -9.85 25.97 32.24
N ARG A 717 -11.05 25.38 32.14
CA ARG A 717 -11.58 24.85 30.87
C ARG A 717 -11.71 25.94 29.80
N GLU A 718 -12.07 27.15 30.20
CA GLU A 718 -12.17 28.32 29.31
C GLU A 718 -10.79 28.77 28.81
N HIS A 719 -9.81 28.91 29.70
CA HIS A 719 -8.42 29.14 29.31
C HIS A 719 -7.91 28.08 28.32
N ASP A 720 -8.12 26.80 28.65
CA ASP A 720 -7.68 25.69 27.80
C ASP A 720 -8.42 25.65 26.47
N TRP A 721 -9.65 26.16 26.40
CA TRP A 721 -10.39 26.31 25.15
C TRP A 721 -9.81 27.43 24.28
N ILE A 722 -9.50 28.60 24.86
CA ILE A 722 -8.88 29.73 24.15
C ILE A 722 -7.56 29.30 23.49
N VAL A 723 -6.69 28.62 24.25
CA VAL A 723 -5.40 28.12 23.74
C VAL A 723 -5.60 27.08 22.64
N ARG A 724 -6.48 26.10 22.85
CA ARG A 724 -6.77 25.06 21.84
C ARG A 724 -7.35 25.62 20.56
N GLU A 725 -8.23 26.62 20.65
CA GLU A 725 -8.83 27.26 19.47
C GLU A 725 -7.76 27.97 18.63
N TYR A 726 -6.84 28.69 19.28
CA TYR A 726 -5.71 29.32 18.61
C TYR A 726 -4.79 28.29 17.93
N GLU A 727 -4.40 27.23 18.65
CA GLU A 727 -3.55 26.17 18.10
C GLU A 727 -4.19 25.46 16.91
N GLN A 728 -5.50 25.17 17.00
CA GLN A 728 -6.26 24.58 15.91
C GLN A 728 -6.32 25.51 14.70
N CYS A 729 -6.66 26.79 14.89
CA CYS A 729 -6.66 27.78 13.82
C CYS A 729 -5.28 27.93 13.16
N ARG A 730 -4.22 28.03 13.97
CA ARG A 730 -2.82 28.13 13.51
C ARG A 730 -2.44 26.92 12.65
N THR A 731 -2.83 25.74 13.09
CA THR A 731 -2.58 24.46 12.41
C THR A 731 -3.35 24.35 11.10
N THR A 732 -4.63 24.67 11.09
CA THR A 732 -5.47 24.64 9.87
C THR A 732 -4.92 25.58 8.80
N TRP A 733 -4.55 26.82 9.17
CA TRP A 733 -3.94 27.75 8.21
C TRP A 733 -2.56 27.29 7.73
N TRP A 734 -1.72 26.75 8.61
CA TRP A 734 -0.43 26.18 8.18
C TRP A 734 -0.62 25.04 7.17
N ARG A 735 -1.55 24.10 7.43
CA ARG A 735 -1.88 23.00 6.50
C ARG A 735 -2.45 23.53 5.19
N HIS A 736 -3.33 24.52 5.24
CA HIS A 736 -3.89 25.18 4.06
C HIS A 736 -2.80 25.74 3.14
N PHE A 737 -1.84 26.51 3.67
CA PHE A 737 -0.76 27.07 2.85
C PHE A 737 0.30 26.03 2.44
N THR A 738 0.52 25.00 3.25
CA THR A 738 1.37 23.85 2.89
C THR A 738 0.80 23.10 1.68
N LEU A 739 -0.52 22.81 1.67
CA LEU A 739 -1.21 22.21 0.53
C LEU A 739 -1.10 23.08 -0.73
N ARG A 740 -1.25 24.39 -0.59
CA ARG A 740 -1.06 25.33 -1.70
C ARG A 740 0.38 25.24 -2.24
N ALA A 741 1.39 25.25 -1.38
CA ALA A 741 2.79 25.14 -1.78
C ALA A 741 3.09 23.82 -2.53
N TRP A 742 2.55 22.69 -2.07
CA TRP A 742 2.64 21.42 -2.80
C TRP A 742 1.96 21.48 -4.17
N LEU A 743 0.74 22.04 -4.23
CA LEU A 743 -0.11 22.00 -5.42
C LEU A 743 0.36 22.91 -6.55
N VAL A 744 0.93 24.10 -6.28
CA VAL A 744 1.23 25.08 -7.34
C VAL A 744 2.19 24.52 -8.41
N PRO A 745 3.36 23.93 -8.09
CA PRO A 745 4.23 23.34 -9.10
C PRO A 745 3.57 22.16 -9.83
N MET A 746 2.82 21.33 -9.10
CA MET A 746 2.12 20.18 -9.69
C MET A 746 1.00 20.61 -10.66
N ALA A 747 0.31 21.71 -10.36
CA ALA A 747 -0.73 22.30 -11.18
C ALA A 747 -0.15 22.82 -12.50
N VAL A 748 0.96 23.57 -12.44
CA VAL A 748 1.70 24.03 -13.64
C VAL A 748 2.07 22.84 -14.55
N GLY A 749 2.47 21.72 -13.95
CA GLY A 749 2.78 20.49 -14.71
C GLY A 749 1.56 19.82 -15.33
N SER A 750 0.37 19.94 -14.72
CA SER A 750 -0.84 19.20 -15.12
C SER A 750 -1.85 19.96 -15.99
N VAL A 751 -1.81 21.29 -16.04
CA VAL A 751 -2.80 22.09 -16.78
C VAL A 751 -2.49 22.18 -18.28
N SER A 752 -3.53 22.21 -19.11
CA SER A 752 -3.42 22.44 -20.54
C SER A 752 -3.03 23.89 -20.87
N GLU A 753 -2.80 24.17 -22.15
CA GLU A 753 -2.52 25.52 -22.68
C GLU A 753 -3.49 26.59 -22.19
N LYS A 754 -4.77 26.22 -21.98
CA LYS A 754 -5.83 27.13 -21.56
C LYS A 754 -5.52 27.86 -20.25
N TYR A 755 -4.93 27.16 -19.28
CA TYR A 755 -4.67 27.69 -17.93
C TYR A 755 -3.19 27.82 -17.62
N ARG A 756 -2.33 27.56 -18.60
CA ARG A 756 -0.90 27.46 -18.41
C ARG A 756 -0.28 28.76 -17.88
N ASP A 757 -0.56 29.88 -18.54
CA ASP A 757 0.04 31.17 -18.18
C ASP A 757 -0.45 31.62 -16.80
N GLU A 758 -1.73 31.41 -16.52
CA GLU A 758 -2.34 31.64 -15.21
C GLU A 758 -1.70 30.79 -14.09
N ALA A 759 -1.33 29.54 -14.36
CA ALA A 759 -0.66 28.69 -13.40
C ALA A 759 0.81 29.11 -13.19
N LYS A 760 1.51 29.47 -14.27
CA LYS A 760 2.89 30.01 -14.21
C LYS A 760 2.95 31.30 -13.41
N GLU A 761 1.99 32.21 -13.62
CA GLU A 761 1.90 33.47 -12.87
C GLU A 761 1.75 33.20 -11.37
N ARG A 762 0.85 32.28 -10.98
CA ARG A 762 0.67 31.85 -9.59
C ARG A 762 1.95 31.27 -8.98
N LEU A 763 2.68 30.42 -9.71
CA LEU A 763 3.98 29.92 -9.27
C LEU A 763 4.98 31.05 -9.05
N SER A 764 5.00 32.03 -9.97
CA SER A 764 5.89 33.19 -9.84
C SER A 764 5.61 34.01 -8.57
N LEU A 765 4.36 34.13 -8.14
CA LEU A 765 4.00 34.83 -6.89
C LEU A 765 4.59 34.15 -5.66
N TRP A 766 4.63 32.81 -5.61
CA TRP A 766 5.27 32.09 -4.51
C TRP A 766 6.78 32.30 -4.52
N LEU A 767 7.43 32.15 -5.68
CA LEU A 767 8.89 32.21 -5.82
C LEU A 767 9.48 33.60 -5.52
N ARG A 768 8.72 34.69 -5.72
CA ARG A 768 9.15 36.06 -5.39
C ARG A 768 9.49 36.27 -3.91
N ASN A 769 8.99 35.41 -3.01
CA ASN A 769 9.18 35.51 -1.56
C ASN A 769 10.38 34.73 -1.02
N LEU A 770 11.18 34.11 -1.89
CA LEU A 770 12.35 33.32 -1.48
C LEU A 770 13.55 34.18 -1.06
N THR A 771 13.67 35.39 -1.61
CA THR A 771 14.73 36.35 -1.29
C THR A 771 14.12 37.64 -0.77
N ALA A 772 14.71 38.23 0.27
CA ALA A 772 14.35 39.59 0.69
C ALA A 772 14.79 40.57 -0.42
N GLN A 773 13.84 41.19 -1.11
CA GLN A 773 14.17 42.22 -2.09
C GLN A 773 14.74 43.44 -1.36
N THR A 774 15.88 43.94 -1.82
CA THR A 774 16.54 45.13 -1.28
C THR A 774 15.57 46.31 -1.34
N GLY A 775 15.02 46.70 -0.18
CA GLY A 775 14.08 47.82 -0.04
C GLY A 775 12.62 47.46 0.27
N GLN A 776 12.21 46.18 0.24
CA GLN A 776 10.88 45.75 0.73
C GLN A 776 10.98 45.13 2.12
N GLN A 777 10.16 45.63 3.07
CA GLN A 777 10.05 45.12 4.45
C GLN A 777 9.19 43.85 4.57
N SER A 778 8.99 43.09 3.50
CA SER A 778 8.24 41.83 3.58
C SER A 778 9.15 40.72 4.12
N PRO A 779 8.77 40.04 5.21
CA PRO A 779 9.58 38.96 5.75
C PRO A 779 9.68 37.82 4.73
N PRO A 780 10.84 37.13 4.67
CA PRO A 780 11.02 36.03 3.74
C PRO A 780 10.06 34.87 4.06
N MET A 781 9.79 34.03 3.07
CA MET A 781 8.94 32.84 3.21
C MET A 781 9.34 32.01 4.46
N PRO A 782 8.41 31.40 5.20
CA PRO A 782 8.72 30.41 6.23
C PRO A 782 9.44 29.18 5.65
N LEU A 783 10.36 28.57 6.41
CA LEU A 783 11.14 27.41 5.96
C LEU A 783 10.25 26.19 5.70
N SER A 784 9.20 26.00 6.50
CA SER A 784 8.22 24.93 6.30
C SER A 784 7.49 25.03 4.95
N LEU A 785 7.15 26.25 4.51
CA LEU A 785 6.52 26.49 3.20
C LEU A 785 7.52 26.38 2.05
N GLU A 786 8.78 26.74 2.27
CA GLU A 786 9.87 26.53 1.30
C GLU A 786 10.09 25.03 1.03
N ASN A 787 10.13 24.21 2.10
CA ASN A 787 10.21 22.75 1.99
C ASN A 787 9.03 22.17 1.21
N ALA A 788 7.80 22.60 1.55
CA ALA A 788 6.60 22.16 0.86
C ALA A 788 6.64 22.54 -0.65
N LEU A 789 7.06 23.75 -0.98
CA LEU A 789 7.16 24.16 -2.39
C LEU A 789 8.18 23.28 -3.16
N ALA A 790 9.33 22.97 -2.56
CA ALA A 790 10.35 22.10 -3.15
C ALA A 790 9.84 20.66 -3.34
N GLN A 791 9.11 20.11 -2.36
CA GLN A 791 8.42 18.83 -2.50
C GLN A 791 7.39 18.86 -3.63
N GLY A 792 6.69 19.98 -3.84
CA GLY A 792 5.79 20.19 -4.97
C GLY A 792 6.50 20.04 -6.32
N PHE A 793 7.70 20.63 -6.48
CA PHE A 793 8.53 20.43 -7.68
C PHE A 793 8.97 18.98 -7.84
N LYS A 794 9.43 18.31 -6.77
CA LYS A 794 9.82 16.88 -6.79
C LYS A 794 8.67 15.99 -7.27
N ASN A 795 7.45 16.23 -6.76
CA ASN A 795 6.25 15.50 -7.17
C ASN A 795 5.85 15.80 -8.63
N ALA A 796 5.98 17.04 -9.09
CA ALA A 796 5.76 17.39 -10.49
C ALA A 796 6.77 16.71 -11.42
N ALA A 797 8.03 16.58 -10.98
CA ALA A 797 9.12 15.96 -11.73
C ALA A 797 8.98 14.45 -11.89
N ASN A 798 8.27 13.76 -10.98
CA ASN A 798 8.05 12.32 -11.08
C ASN A 798 7.18 11.90 -12.29
N ARG A 799 6.59 12.84 -13.02
CA ARG A 799 5.79 12.56 -14.23
C ARG A 799 6.69 12.46 -15.47
N ARG A 800 6.53 11.38 -16.23
CA ARG A 800 7.19 11.20 -17.54
C ARG A 800 6.41 11.92 -18.64
N ARG A 801 7.02 12.10 -19.82
CA ARG A 801 6.41 12.74 -21.00
C ARG A 801 5.12 12.08 -21.46
N ARG A 802 4.93 10.78 -21.18
CA ARG A 802 3.72 10.03 -21.53
C ARG A 802 2.55 10.26 -20.57
N HIS A 803 2.82 10.82 -19.39
CA HIS A 803 1.78 11.04 -18.39
C HIS A 803 0.67 11.92 -18.99
N PRO A 804 -0.62 11.56 -18.86
CA PRO A 804 -1.74 12.29 -19.49
C PRO A 804 -1.82 13.77 -19.12
N ALA A 805 -1.25 14.12 -17.97
CA ALA A 805 -1.14 15.48 -17.45
C ALA A 805 0.34 15.93 -17.36
N ALA A 806 1.13 15.69 -18.40
CA ALA A 806 2.48 16.24 -18.56
C ALA A 806 2.61 16.89 -19.93
N TYR A 807 3.00 18.17 -19.96
CA TYR A 807 3.20 18.95 -21.17
C TYR A 807 4.67 19.35 -21.31
N GLU A 808 5.25 19.18 -22.50
CA GLU A 808 6.68 19.45 -22.72
C GLU A 808 7.04 20.92 -22.51
N GLU A 809 6.15 21.83 -22.90
CA GLU A 809 6.33 23.28 -22.79
C GLU A 809 6.28 23.78 -21.34
N THR A 810 5.63 23.07 -20.41
CA THR A 810 5.63 23.42 -18.99
C THR A 810 6.84 22.85 -18.25
N ARG A 811 7.41 21.74 -18.73
CA ARG A 811 8.62 21.13 -18.17
C ARG A 811 9.80 22.09 -18.20
N ALA A 812 10.08 22.73 -19.33
CA ALA A 812 11.19 23.69 -19.45
C ALA A 812 11.06 24.85 -18.45
N HIS A 813 9.84 25.39 -18.30
CA HIS A 813 9.56 26.43 -17.32
C HIS A 813 9.75 25.93 -15.87
N LEU A 814 9.27 24.74 -15.53
CA LEU A 814 9.44 24.16 -14.20
C LEU A 814 10.91 23.91 -13.86
N VAL A 815 11.72 23.45 -14.82
CA VAL A 815 13.17 23.28 -14.65
C VAL A 815 13.82 24.63 -14.37
N GLU A 816 13.53 25.66 -15.16
CA GLU A 816 14.05 27.01 -14.96
C GLU A 816 13.68 27.58 -13.58
N GLN A 817 12.41 27.41 -13.17
CA GLN A 817 11.95 27.86 -11.84
C GLN A 817 12.57 27.04 -10.70
N ALA A 818 12.78 25.74 -10.87
CA ALA A 818 13.45 24.89 -9.89
C ALA A 818 14.92 25.26 -9.72
N GLU A 819 15.64 25.58 -10.81
CA GLU A 819 17.01 26.10 -10.77
C GLU A 819 17.09 27.46 -10.04
N LYS A 820 16.13 28.37 -10.31
CA LYS A 820 16.00 29.64 -9.57
C LYS A 820 15.73 29.40 -8.09
N MET A 821 14.81 28.50 -7.77
CA MET A 821 14.51 28.16 -6.38
C MET A 821 15.72 27.53 -5.68
N LEU A 822 16.47 26.64 -6.36
CA LEU A 822 17.68 26.03 -5.81
C LEU A 822 18.72 27.10 -5.46
N THR A 823 18.87 28.10 -6.33
CA THR A 823 19.74 29.28 -6.09
C THR A 823 19.35 30.05 -4.83
N CYS A 824 18.05 30.25 -4.63
CA CYS A 824 17.49 31.04 -3.53
C CYS A 824 17.16 30.24 -2.27
N SER A 825 17.29 28.91 -2.30
CA SER A 825 16.89 28.04 -1.20
C SER A 825 17.83 28.16 -0.01
N ARG A 826 17.27 28.28 1.18
CA ARG A 826 18.02 28.44 2.44
C ARG A 826 18.24 27.12 3.13
N TYR A 827 17.29 26.19 3.02
CA TYR A 827 17.28 24.97 3.81
C TYR A 827 17.75 23.75 3.02
N TRP A 828 18.52 22.87 3.67
CA TRP A 828 19.08 21.67 3.05
C TRP A 828 18.00 20.73 2.51
N TYR A 829 16.85 20.58 3.17
CA TYR A 829 15.83 19.64 2.69
C TYR A 829 15.14 20.12 1.40
N ALA A 830 14.95 21.44 1.26
CA ALA A 830 14.48 22.04 0.02
C ALA A 830 15.50 21.83 -1.12
N GLN A 831 16.79 22.04 -0.85
CA GLN A 831 17.89 21.79 -1.80
C GLN A 831 17.93 20.32 -2.25
N LEU A 832 17.83 19.37 -1.31
CA LEU A 832 17.79 17.94 -1.60
C LEU A 832 16.61 17.58 -2.50
N SER A 833 15.42 18.09 -2.18
CA SER A 833 14.20 17.83 -2.96
C SER A 833 14.30 18.40 -4.38
N LEU A 834 14.89 19.58 -4.55
CA LEU A 834 15.10 20.22 -5.86
C LEU A 834 16.15 19.49 -6.70
N LEU A 835 17.24 19.00 -6.09
CA LEU A 835 18.23 18.17 -6.78
C LEU A 835 17.61 16.88 -7.33
N GLN A 836 16.78 16.21 -6.52
CA GLN A 836 16.04 15.03 -6.97
C GLN A 836 15.03 15.39 -8.08
N ALA A 837 14.36 16.54 -8.01
CA ALA A 837 13.46 17.01 -9.06
C ALA A 837 14.18 17.25 -10.40
N LEU A 838 15.31 17.98 -10.36
CA LEU A 838 16.14 18.27 -11.53
C LEU A 838 16.69 16.99 -12.16
N CYS A 839 17.13 16.03 -11.34
CA CYS A 839 17.53 14.69 -11.80
C CYS A 839 16.44 14.03 -12.67
N LEU A 840 15.20 14.03 -12.19
CA LEU A 840 14.08 13.39 -12.90
C LEU A 840 13.74 14.09 -14.23
N TRP A 841 13.92 15.41 -14.30
CA TRP A 841 13.74 16.16 -15.55
C TRP A 841 14.93 16.07 -16.50
N GLU A 842 16.11 15.69 -16.06
CA GLU A 842 17.28 15.53 -16.95
C GLU A 842 17.33 14.12 -17.57
N LEU A 843 16.66 13.13 -16.97
CA LEU A 843 16.66 11.76 -17.48
C LEU A 843 16.09 11.64 -18.91
N PRO A 844 16.74 10.85 -19.79
CA PRO A 844 16.30 10.65 -21.16
C PRO A 844 15.01 9.82 -21.19
N ASP A 845 13.94 10.40 -21.73
CA ASP A 845 12.63 9.77 -21.85
C ASP A 845 12.38 9.15 -23.26
N ALA A 846 13.44 9.04 -24.06
CA ALA A 846 13.34 8.58 -25.45
C ALA A 846 13.21 7.05 -25.54
N ILE A 847 12.29 6.61 -26.39
CA ILE A 847 12.08 5.21 -26.77
C ILE A 847 13.39 4.66 -27.34
N GLY A 848 13.82 3.49 -26.87
CA GLY A 848 15.01 2.79 -27.34
C GLY A 848 15.12 2.72 -28.86
N ARG A 849 15.82 3.70 -29.44
CA ARG A 849 16.75 3.44 -30.52
C ARG A 849 18.11 3.45 -29.87
N THR A 850 18.54 2.29 -29.37
CA THR A 850 19.96 2.05 -29.20
C THR A 850 20.62 2.38 -30.52
N ALA A 851 21.45 3.43 -30.54
CA ALA A 851 22.42 3.68 -31.58
C ALA A 851 23.45 2.54 -31.54
N GLY A 852 23.04 1.37 -32.01
CA GLY A 852 23.88 0.20 -32.18
C GLY A 852 24.69 0.34 -33.45
N SER A 853 25.94 0.74 -33.28
CA SER A 853 27.05 0.47 -34.18
C SER A 853 26.93 -0.95 -34.76
N GLY A 854 26.85 -1.07 -36.08
CA GLY A 854 26.64 -2.33 -36.77
C GLY A 854 26.46 -2.13 -38.27
N ALA A 855 27.48 -1.59 -38.93
CA ALA A 855 27.56 -1.53 -40.38
C ALA A 855 27.54 -2.94 -40.98
N THR A 856 26.44 -3.33 -41.64
CA THR A 856 26.51 -4.26 -42.77
C THR A 856 25.44 -3.93 -43.80
N ASN A 857 25.92 -3.37 -44.92
CA ASN A 857 25.38 -3.43 -46.28
C ASN A 857 24.02 -4.14 -46.48
N ARG A 858 22.99 -3.37 -46.85
CA ARG A 858 22.09 -3.78 -47.93
C ARG A 858 21.71 -2.59 -48.79
N ARG A 859 22.30 -2.59 -49.99
CA ARG A 859 21.96 -1.75 -51.14
C ARG A 859 20.45 -1.87 -51.41
N SER A 860 19.77 -0.73 -51.48
CA SER A 860 18.71 -0.55 -52.46
C SER A 860 18.78 0.87 -53.01
N ARG A 861 18.98 0.93 -54.32
CA ARG A 861 19.08 2.12 -55.16
C ARG A 861 17.66 2.61 -55.48
N SER A 862 17.39 3.89 -55.29
CA SER A 862 16.59 4.70 -56.23
C SER A 862 16.64 6.19 -55.87
N THR A 863 17.58 6.88 -56.52
CA THR A 863 17.52 8.18 -57.22
C THR A 863 16.75 9.40 -56.64
N PRO A 864 17.35 10.62 -56.65
CA PRO A 864 16.78 11.87 -56.09
C PRO A 864 16.11 12.79 -57.16
N PRO A 865 15.42 13.85 -56.73
CA PRO A 865 15.82 15.21 -57.12
C PRO A 865 15.79 16.18 -55.92
N ALA A 866 16.89 16.88 -55.61
CA ALA A 866 17.35 18.15 -56.18
C ALA A 866 16.70 19.41 -55.53
N THR A 867 17.49 20.03 -54.65
CA THR A 867 17.69 21.49 -54.48
C THR A 867 16.49 22.40 -54.20
N SER A 868 16.39 22.85 -52.95
CA SER A 868 16.29 24.29 -52.66
C SER A 868 16.95 24.59 -51.31
N LEU A 869 18.06 25.31 -51.38
CA LEU A 869 18.76 25.94 -50.27
C LEU A 869 17.89 27.05 -49.69
N THR A 870 17.56 26.95 -48.41
CA THR A 870 17.41 28.12 -47.54
C THR A 870 18.22 27.85 -46.28
N LYS A 871 19.34 28.58 -46.19
CA LYS A 871 20.08 28.84 -44.96
C LYS A 871 19.19 29.66 -44.01
N ASP A 872 19.56 29.58 -42.73
CA ASP A 872 19.08 30.37 -41.60
C ASP A 872 17.92 29.73 -40.82
N ASP A 873 18.26 28.86 -39.88
CA ASP A 873 18.16 29.20 -38.46
C ASP A 873 18.91 28.15 -37.60
N ASP A 874 20.02 28.61 -37.04
CA ASP A 874 20.90 27.90 -36.12
C ASP A 874 20.44 28.19 -34.69
N VAL A 875 19.61 27.31 -34.10
CA VAL A 875 19.24 27.35 -32.68
C VAL A 875 19.17 25.93 -32.07
N THR A 876 20.28 25.57 -31.42
CA THR A 876 20.44 24.64 -30.29
C THR A 876 19.85 23.23 -30.39
N SER A 877 20.56 22.34 -31.10
CA SER A 877 20.63 20.92 -30.74
C SER A 877 21.72 20.75 -29.68
N SER A 878 21.33 20.75 -28.39
CA SER A 878 22.24 20.35 -27.30
C SER A 878 22.50 18.85 -27.38
N GLY A 879 23.77 18.47 -27.63
CA GLY A 879 24.23 17.09 -27.42
C GLY A 879 24.08 16.68 -25.95
N PRO A 880 24.18 15.37 -25.62
CA PRO A 880 24.04 14.89 -24.25
C PRO A 880 25.07 15.58 -23.35
N VAL A 881 24.58 16.46 -22.47
CA VAL A 881 25.39 17.08 -21.43
C VAL A 881 25.86 15.97 -20.50
N GLU A 882 27.15 15.95 -20.21
CA GLU A 882 27.78 14.96 -19.33
C GLU A 882 27.16 15.06 -17.93
N PRO A 883 26.54 14.00 -17.37
CA PRO A 883 25.77 14.06 -16.12
C PRO A 883 26.48 14.77 -14.95
N ILE A 884 27.79 14.53 -14.82
CA ILE A 884 28.65 15.14 -13.81
C ILE A 884 28.66 16.67 -13.91
N LYS A 885 28.64 17.23 -15.13
CA LYS A 885 28.65 18.69 -15.34
C LYS A 885 27.33 19.32 -14.89
N SER A 886 26.19 18.71 -15.22
CA SER A 886 24.86 19.19 -14.79
C SER A 886 24.76 19.20 -13.27
N VAL A 887 25.17 18.11 -12.61
CA VAL A 887 25.11 18.01 -11.15
C VAL A 887 26.07 18.99 -10.46
N THR A 888 27.30 19.11 -10.97
CA THR A 888 28.28 20.06 -10.42
C THR A 888 27.77 21.50 -10.52
N ARG A 889 27.11 21.86 -11.62
CA ARG A 889 26.42 23.16 -11.77
C ARG A 889 25.33 23.33 -10.72
N TRP A 890 24.45 22.34 -10.53
CA TRP A 890 23.38 22.43 -9.53
C TRP A 890 23.90 22.54 -8.09
N LEU A 891 24.94 21.78 -7.74
CA LEU A 891 25.60 21.87 -6.43
C LEU A 891 26.22 23.25 -6.18
N ALA A 892 26.84 23.85 -7.20
CA ALA A 892 27.37 25.21 -7.10
C ALA A 892 26.24 26.24 -6.86
N MET A 893 25.07 26.06 -7.52
CA MET A 893 23.91 26.94 -7.38
C MET A 893 23.23 26.84 -6.01
N ALA A 894 23.20 25.66 -5.38
CA ALA A 894 22.43 25.40 -4.16
C ALA A 894 22.66 26.43 -3.04
N GLY A 895 21.70 27.33 -2.80
CA GLY A 895 21.75 28.37 -1.78
C GLY A 895 22.78 29.49 -2.01
N SER A 896 23.29 29.67 -3.23
CA SER A 896 24.32 30.68 -3.52
C SER A 896 23.84 32.12 -3.32
N ALA A 897 22.53 32.38 -3.32
CA ALA A 897 21.98 33.72 -3.09
C ALA A 897 22.15 34.23 -1.64
N HIS A 898 22.49 33.36 -0.69
CA HIS A 898 22.60 33.70 0.74
C HIS A 898 24.05 33.68 1.26
N GLU A 899 25.04 33.59 0.36
CA GLU A 899 26.47 33.47 0.70
C GLU A 899 27.12 34.78 1.21
N GLU A 900 26.43 35.92 1.18
CA GLU A 900 27.00 37.24 1.55
C GLU A 900 27.14 37.52 3.06
N THR A 901 26.96 36.54 3.95
CA THR A 901 27.16 36.77 5.40
C THR A 901 28.55 36.28 5.85
N PRO A 902 29.53 37.17 6.11
CA PRO A 902 30.83 36.75 6.62
C PRO A 902 30.68 36.31 8.08
N ALA A 903 30.60 35.00 8.31
CA ALA A 903 30.76 34.46 9.66
C ALA A 903 32.20 34.72 10.12
N HIS A 904 32.34 35.53 11.17
CA HIS A 904 33.54 35.64 11.99
C HIS A 904 33.88 34.27 12.59
N ILE A 905 34.60 33.42 11.86
CA ILE A 905 35.28 32.25 12.40
C ILE A 905 36.75 32.31 11.96
N GLY A 906 37.63 32.13 12.94
CA GLY A 906 39.04 32.49 12.94
C GLY A 906 39.83 32.02 11.71
N ALA A 907 40.74 32.90 11.31
CA ALA A 907 41.72 32.70 10.26
C ALA A 907 42.74 31.62 10.62
N ALA A 908 42.45 30.37 10.27
CA ALA A 908 43.46 29.35 9.98
C ALA A 908 42.76 28.29 9.12
N TYR A 909 43.34 27.94 7.97
CA TYR A 909 42.76 27.05 6.93
C TYR A 909 41.75 27.70 5.96
N ARG A 910 42.19 28.74 5.23
CA ARG A 910 41.67 28.98 3.87
C ARG A 910 42.72 28.51 2.86
N HIS A 911 42.57 27.29 2.36
CA HIS A 911 43.10 26.90 1.07
C HIS A 911 41.92 26.72 0.12
N HIS A 912 41.82 27.65 -0.84
CA HIS A 912 40.88 27.74 -1.96
C HIS A 912 39.38 27.80 -1.64
N GLY A 913 38.66 28.68 -2.34
CA GLY A 913 37.27 29.04 -2.06
C GLY A 913 36.25 28.00 -2.53
N GLU A 914 36.36 26.78 -2.03
CA GLU A 914 35.35 25.75 -2.20
C GLU A 914 34.20 25.98 -1.19
N LYS A 915 33.00 26.12 -1.73
CA LYS A 915 31.75 26.20 -0.97
C LYS A 915 31.58 24.94 -0.10
N VAL A 916 31.43 25.12 1.21
CA VAL A 916 31.14 24.00 2.13
C VAL A 916 29.69 23.59 1.96
N LEU A 917 29.47 22.51 1.21
CA LEU A 917 28.14 21.93 1.00
C LEU A 917 27.66 21.18 2.25
N HIS A 918 26.36 21.23 2.51
CA HIS A 918 25.76 20.41 3.55
C HIS A 918 25.97 18.91 3.25
N PRO A 919 26.35 18.06 4.22
CA PRO A 919 26.76 16.67 3.94
C PRO A 919 25.70 15.83 3.20
N PHE A 920 24.41 16.01 3.52
CA PHE A 920 23.33 15.32 2.80
C PHE A 920 23.19 15.78 1.35
N ILE A 921 23.54 17.04 1.05
CA ILE A 921 23.49 17.60 -0.31
C ILE A 921 24.64 17.06 -1.16
N ALA A 922 25.83 16.96 -0.57
CA ALA A 922 26.98 16.36 -1.24
C ALA A 922 26.69 14.90 -1.63
N GLU A 923 26.19 14.08 -0.70
CA GLU A 923 25.82 12.68 -1.01
C GLU A 923 24.65 12.58 -1.99
N ALA A 924 23.64 13.46 -1.87
CA ALA A 924 22.54 13.50 -2.83
C ALA A 924 23.05 13.81 -4.25
N GLY A 925 24.03 14.70 -4.39
CA GLY A 925 24.69 14.98 -5.67
C GLY A 925 25.34 13.74 -6.28
N ASP A 926 26.10 12.98 -5.49
CA ASP A 926 26.69 11.71 -5.94
C ASP A 926 25.61 10.70 -6.41
N LEU A 927 24.54 10.55 -5.62
CA LEU A 927 23.44 9.63 -5.94
C LEU A 927 22.66 10.06 -7.19
N VAL A 928 22.43 11.36 -7.36
CA VAL A 928 21.81 11.93 -8.57
C VAL A 928 22.70 11.69 -9.79
N THR A 929 24.02 11.82 -9.65
CA THR A 929 24.96 11.52 -10.74
C THR A 929 24.83 10.05 -11.16
N LEU A 930 24.83 9.13 -10.19
CA LEU A 930 24.62 7.70 -10.47
C LEU A 930 23.26 7.43 -11.11
N ALA A 931 22.20 8.10 -10.67
CA ALA A 931 20.87 7.97 -11.26
C ALA A 931 20.84 8.34 -12.75
N LEU A 932 21.52 9.43 -13.12
CA LEU A 932 21.64 9.91 -14.50
C LEU A 932 22.53 9.00 -15.35
N GLU A 933 23.65 8.53 -14.81
CA GLU A 933 24.58 7.63 -15.50
C GLU A 933 23.94 6.27 -15.81
N THR A 934 23.22 5.70 -14.85
CA THR A 934 22.59 4.40 -15.05
C THR A 934 21.21 4.51 -15.72
N GLY A 935 20.54 5.66 -15.64
CA GLY A 935 19.13 5.80 -16.05
C GLY A 935 18.14 5.09 -15.11
N HIS A 936 18.53 4.88 -13.84
CA HIS A 936 17.77 4.13 -12.82
C HIS A 936 17.49 4.98 -11.57
N PRO A 937 16.64 6.03 -11.66
CA PRO A 937 16.35 6.90 -10.52
C PRO A 937 15.84 6.14 -9.30
N GLU A 938 15.02 5.11 -9.49
CA GLU A 938 14.42 4.30 -8.43
C GLU A 938 15.45 3.59 -7.53
N ARG A 939 16.71 3.49 -7.95
CA ARG A 939 17.80 2.90 -7.17
C ARG A 939 18.56 3.92 -6.33
N PHE A 940 18.42 5.22 -6.59
CA PHE A 940 19.31 6.22 -5.98
C PHE A 940 18.56 7.40 -5.35
N ILE A 941 17.33 7.66 -5.77
CA ILE A 941 16.48 8.75 -5.28
C ILE A 941 15.07 8.26 -4.94
N TRP A 942 14.27 9.07 -4.25
CA TRP A 942 12.91 8.74 -3.78
C TRP A 942 11.97 9.94 -3.91
N ILE A 943 10.66 9.69 -3.85
CA ILE A 943 9.63 10.75 -3.93
C ILE A 943 9.10 11.13 -2.55
N ASP A 944 8.74 10.17 -1.73
CA ASP A 944 8.24 10.37 -0.37
C ASP A 944 9.05 9.51 0.60
N GLU A 945 9.61 10.13 1.62
CA GLU A 945 10.48 9.49 2.60
C GLU A 945 9.74 8.43 3.42
N ASN A 946 8.48 8.69 3.77
CA ASN A 946 7.69 7.80 4.61
C ASN A 946 7.25 6.57 3.81
N GLU A 947 6.70 6.78 2.61
CA GLU A 947 6.24 5.69 1.73
C GLU A 947 7.37 4.71 1.40
N VAL A 948 8.57 5.21 1.10
CA VAL A 948 9.72 4.36 0.77
C VAL A 948 10.28 3.63 1.99
N SER A 949 10.21 4.21 3.18
CA SER A 949 10.69 3.57 4.42
C SER A 949 9.76 2.46 4.92
N ASP A 950 8.46 2.62 4.71
CA ASP A 950 7.43 1.66 5.12
C ASP A 950 7.36 0.46 4.16
N SER A 951 7.73 0.68 2.91
CA SER A 951 7.64 -0.30 1.84
C SER A 951 8.97 -1.02 1.59
N VAL A 952 8.99 -2.35 1.64
CA VAL A 952 10.15 -3.12 1.13
C VAL A 952 10.24 -2.95 -0.38
N GLY A 953 9.07 -2.96 -1.04
CA GLY A 953 8.91 -2.77 -2.47
C GLY A 953 9.29 -3.97 -3.32
N SER A 954 8.99 -3.87 -4.60
CA SER A 954 9.35 -4.84 -5.63
C SER A 954 10.33 -4.23 -6.62
N THR A 955 11.39 -4.95 -7.00
CA THR A 955 12.35 -4.42 -7.98
C THR A 955 11.71 -4.34 -9.36
N PRO A 956 12.00 -3.29 -10.15
CA PRO A 956 11.60 -3.25 -11.54
C PRO A 956 12.20 -4.43 -12.31
N ALA A 957 11.47 -4.93 -13.31
CA ALA A 957 12.01 -5.92 -14.24
C ALA A 957 13.17 -5.30 -15.05
N ASP A 958 14.14 -6.16 -15.39
CA ASP A 958 15.29 -6.00 -16.29
C ASP A 958 15.61 -4.55 -16.76
N PRO A 959 16.77 -3.97 -16.35
CA PRO A 959 17.14 -2.61 -16.70
C PRO A 959 17.21 -2.32 -18.20
N ASP A 960 17.44 -3.35 -19.02
CA ASP A 960 17.53 -3.24 -20.48
C ASP A 960 16.15 -3.26 -21.17
N ARG A 961 15.07 -3.52 -20.42
CA ARG A 961 13.70 -3.52 -20.96
C ARG A 961 13.07 -2.13 -20.92
N TYR A 962 12.27 -1.87 -21.95
CA TYR A 962 11.57 -0.61 -22.12
C TYR A 962 10.62 -0.31 -20.94
N ARG A 963 10.88 0.79 -20.22
CA ARG A 963 10.04 1.30 -19.11
C ARG A 963 8.79 1.99 -19.64
N LYS A 964 7.61 1.45 -19.34
CA LYS A 964 6.33 1.93 -19.89
C LYS A 964 5.50 2.84 -18.97
N HIS A 965 5.90 2.97 -17.69
CA HIS A 965 5.18 3.74 -16.67
C HIS A 965 5.06 5.23 -16.99
N ASN A 966 3.96 5.83 -16.54
CA ASN A 966 3.72 7.28 -16.56
C ASN A 966 4.50 8.05 -15.49
N LEU A 967 5.05 7.34 -14.49
CA LEU A 967 5.91 7.89 -13.44
C LEU A 967 7.34 7.35 -13.55
N TRP A 968 8.33 8.14 -13.13
CA TRP A 968 9.72 7.69 -13.06
C TRP A 968 9.95 6.69 -11.94
N ILE A 969 9.37 6.96 -10.77
CA ILE A 969 9.41 6.12 -9.58
C ILE A 969 7.96 5.76 -9.23
N SER A 970 7.66 4.46 -9.33
CA SER A 970 6.33 3.91 -9.02
C SER A 970 6.13 3.81 -7.50
N PRO A 971 4.89 3.98 -6.98
CA PRO A 971 4.56 3.72 -5.57
C PRO A 971 4.86 2.30 -5.07
N SER A 972 5.05 1.34 -6.00
CA SER A 972 5.42 -0.05 -5.68
C SER A 972 6.92 -0.26 -5.40
N VAL A 973 7.73 0.79 -5.62
CA VAL A 973 9.15 0.83 -5.30
C VAL A 973 9.31 1.12 -3.80
N GLY A 974 10.20 0.39 -3.15
CA GLY A 974 10.50 0.53 -1.73
C GLY A 974 11.98 0.51 -1.45
N TRP A 975 12.37 0.58 -0.18
CA TRP A 975 13.77 0.76 0.20
C TRP A 975 14.69 -0.39 -0.25
N SER A 976 14.18 -1.59 -0.54
CA SER A 976 15.01 -2.72 -1.00
C SER A 976 15.60 -2.53 -2.40
N SER A 977 14.94 -1.71 -3.23
CA SER A 977 15.41 -1.35 -4.56
C SER A 977 16.52 -0.28 -4.54
N LEU A 978 16.58 0.51 -3.46
CA LEU A 978 17.58 1.55 -3.28
C LEU A 978 18.98 0.94 -3.08
N HIS A 979 19.97 1.61 -3.63
CA HIS A 979 21.37 1.35 -3.38
C HIS A 979 21.69 1.53 -1.88
N PRO A 980 22.59 0.74 -1.28
CA PRO A 980 22.93 0.85 0.14
C PRO A 980 23.32 2.27 0.61
N ARG A 981 23.96 3.06 -0.25
CA ARG A 981 24.27 4.48 0.03
C ARG A 981 22.99 5.33 0.17
N ALA A 982 22.04 5.18 -0.75
CA ALA A 982 20.75 5.88 -0.70
C ALA A 982 19.91 5.44 0.50
N GLN A 983 19.92 4.14 0.85
CA GLN A 983 19.23 3.64 2.05
C GLN A 983 19.76 4.29 3.35
N ARG A 984 21.09 4.48 3.46
CA ARG A 984 21.71 5.15 4.62
C ARG A 984 21.40 6.65 4.65
N LEU A 985 21.45 7.32 3.49
CA LEU A 985 21.08 8.73 3.39
C LEU A 985 19.63 8.96 3.80
N LEU A 986 18.70 8.17 3.25
CA LEU A 986 17.28 8.23 3.59
C LEU A 986 17.06 8.07 5.09
N ALA A 987 17.73 7.09 5.72
CA ALA A 987 17.59 6.83 7.14
C ALA A 987 18.01 8.04 8.00
N ASP A 988 19.14 8.67 7.69
CA ASP A 988 19.62 9.83 8.47
C ASP A 988 18.83 11.11 8.16
N VAL A 989 18.35 11.28 6.92
CA VAL A 989 17.42 12.35 6.53
C VAL A 989 16.14 12.25 7.33
N MET A 990 15.53 11.06 7.41
CA MET A 990 14.31 10.84 8.19
C MET A 990 14.50 11.10 9.68
N VAL A 991 15.65 10.72 10.26
CA VAL A 991 15.93 11.07 11.67
C VAL A 991 15.96 12.58 11.85
N LEU A 992 16.61 13.33 10.96
CA LEU A 992 16.65 14.79 11.04
C LEU A 992 15.27 15.42 10.81
N LEU A 993 14.48 14.92 9.86
CA LEU A 993 13.10 15.38 9.63
C LEU A 993 12.22 15.15 10.86
N ASN A 994 12.29 13.98 11.49
CA ASN A 994 11.55 13.72 12.72
C ASN A 994 12.00 14.62 13.88
N LEU A 995 13.27 15.02 13.94
CA LEU A 995 13.75 15.98 14.93
C LEU A 995 13.25 17.42 14.67
N THR A 996 13.07 17.82 13.41
CA THR A 996 12.67 19.18 13.04
C THR A 996 11.17 19.37 12.88
N GLU A 997 10.47 18.38 12.34
CA GLU A 997 9.06 18.43 11.97
C GLU A 997 8.19 17.50 12.85
N GLY A 998 8.79 16.64 13.69
CA GLY A 998 8.03 15.74 14.58
C GLY A 998 7.40 16.47 15.77
N ASN A 999 6.08 16.47 15.88
CA ASN A 999 5.21 17.10 16.90
C ASN A 999 5.46 18.54 17.36
N GLY A 1000 4.34 19.21 17.66
CA GLY A 1000 4.31 20.57 18.16
C GLY A 1000 3.38 21.45 17.32
N SER A 1001 3.18 22.66 17.81
CA SER A 1001 2.50 23.69 17.02
C SER A 1001 3.32 24.02 15.75
N PRO A 1002 2.70 24.60 14.71
CA PRO A 1002 3.45 25.07 13.54
C PRO A 1002 4.61 26.03 13.89
N ASP A 1003 4.50 26.76 15.00
CA ASP A 1003 5.55 27.67 15.47
C ASP A 1003 6.76 26.90 16.04
N ASP A 1004 6.51 25.78 16.75
CA ASP A 1004 7.57 24.88 17.23
C ASP A 1004 8.33 24.20 16.09
N ILE A 1005 7.62 23.82 15.02
CA ILE A 1005 8.22 23.26 13.80
C ILE A 1005 9.14 24.30 13.15
N GLU A 1006 8.63 25.53 12.97
CA GLU A 1006 9.39 26.60 12.32
C GLU A 1006 10.63 27.01 13.15
N GLU A 1007 10.55 27.00 14.48
CA GLU A 1007 11.71 27.24 15.34
C GLU A 1007 12.79 26.17 15.17
N ARG A 1008 12.41 24.89 15.12
CA ARG A 1008 13.38 23.78 14.94
C ARG A 1008 13.97 23.74 13.53
N LEU A 1009 13.21 24.11 12.51
CA LEU A 1009 13.73 24.31 11.15
C LEU A 1009 14.80 25.43 11.13
N LYS A 1010 14.60 26.51 11.89
CA LYS A 1010 15.62 27.57 12.01
C LYS A 1010 16.88 27.09 12.73
N LEU A 1011 16.74 26.28 13.79
CA LEU A 1011 17.88 25.73 14.53
C LEU A 1011 18.72 24.75 13.71
N SER A 1012 18.06 24.00 12.82
CA SER A 1012 18.70 23.05 11.90
C SER A 1012 19.22 23.68 10.60
N ASN A 1013 18.89 24.95 10.34
CA ASN A 1013 19.36 25.68 9.18
C ASN A 1013 20.84 26.11 9.33
N LYS A 1014 21.74 25.13 9.27
CA LYS A 1014 23.20 25.27 9.41
C LYS A 1014 23.89 24.45 8.33
N ALA A 1015 25.14 24.79 8.00
CA ALA A 1015 25.91 24.08 6.96
C ALA A 1015 26.36 22.67 7.39
N GLY A 1016 26.46 22.41 8.69
CA GLY A 1016 26.85 21.11 9.25
C GLY A 1016 25.65 20.28 9.76
N LEU A 1017 25.93 19.03 10.11
CA LEU A 1017 24.97 18.13 10.78
C LEU A 1017 25.09 18.23 12.32
N PRO A 1018 24.01 17.96 13.07
CA PRO A 1018 24.07 17.95 14.53
C PRO A 1018 24.99 16.86 15.08
N HIS A 1019 25.55 17.10 16.28
CA HIS A 1019 26.45 16.16 16.96
C HIS A 1019 25.80 14.78 17.17
N CYS A 1020 24.49 14.76 17.40
CA CYS A 1020 23.73 13.54 17.60
C CYS A 1020 23.60 12.64 16.36
N LEU A 1021 23.83 13.17 15.16
CA LEU A 1021 23.85 12.37 13.92
C LEU A 1021 25.28 11.97 13.51
N THR A 1022 26.25 12.80 13.87
CA THR A 1022 27.64 12.67 13.41
C THR A 1022 28.51 11.86 14.37
N HIS A 1023 28.45 12.16 15.68
CA HIS A 1023 29.43 11.67 16.67
C HIS A 1023 28.83 10.80 17.78
N ASP A 1024 27.62 11.11 18.27
CA ASP A 1024 27.02 10.38 19.39
C ASP A 1024 25.49 10.27 19.30
N ARG A 1025 24.99 9.09 18.87
CA ARG A 1025 23.53 8.84 18.75
C ARG A 1025 22.82 8.59 20.08
N SER A 1026 23.56 8.36 21.17
CA SER A 1026 22.93 8.03 22.47
C SER A 1026 22.09 9.18 23.02
N LEU A 1027 22.45 10.42 22.69
CA LEU A 1027 21.75 11.65 23.08
C LEU A 1027 20.30 11.74 22.56
N LEU A 1028 19.96 10.93 21.55
CA LEU A 1028 18.62 10.90 20.96
C LEU A 1028 17.59 10.20 21.84
N HIS A 1029 17.99 9.28 22.72
CA HIS A 1029 17.09 8.51 23.60
C HIS A 1029 15.84 7.96 22.87
N PRO A 1030 16.01 7.16 21.79
CA PRO A 1030 14.89 6.62 20.99
C PRO A 1030 13.93 5.71 21.77
N GLU A 1031 14.29 5.26 22.97
CA GLU A 1031 13.49 4.41 23.85
C GLU A 1031 12.31 5.13 24.54
N ARG A 1032 12.24 6.47 24.51
CA ARG A 1032 11.25 7.27 25.25
C ARG A 1032 9.80 7.05 24.75
N SER A 1033 8.87 6.88 25.68
CA SER A 1033 7.41 6.76 25.45
C SER A 1033 6.64 7.93 26.07
N ILE A 1034 5.40 8.17 25.62
CA ILE A 1034 4.55 9.29 26.07
C ILE A 1034 4.37 9.32 27.60
N GLY A 1035 4.25 8.16 28.26
CA GLY A 1035 4.08 8.08 29.73
C GLY A 1035 5.32 8.44 30.55
N ARG A 1036 6.51 8.45 29.94
CA ARG A 1036 7.78 8.86 30.56
C ARG A 1036 8.27 10.23 30.10
N ALA A 1037 7.57 10.87 29.16
CA ALA A 1037 7.97 12.16 28.62
C ALA A 1037 7.19 13.27 29.34
N ASP A 1038 7.84 13.93 30.29
CA ASP A 1038 7.28 15.17 30.85
C ASP A 1038 7.11 16.20 29.72
N LYS A 1039 5.94 16.86 29.68
CA LYS A 1039 5.57 17.86 28.65
C LYS A 1039 6.58 19.02 28.51
N GLY A 1040 7.55 19.15 29.41
CA GLY A 1040 8.58 20.21 29.44
C GLY A 1040 10.02 19.79 29.10
N GLU A 1041 10.30 18.54 28.71
CA GLU A 1041 11.68 18.04 28.52
C GLU A 1041 12.26 18.21 27.10
N SER A 1042 11.61 18.94 26.20
CA SER A 1042 12.21 19.27 24.91
C SER A 1042 13.49 20.10 25.15
N ARG A 1043 14.61 19.69 24.52
CA ARG A 1043 15.91 20.42 24.49
C ARG A 1043 16.89 20.17 25.66
N THR A 1044 16.69 19.15 26.49
CA THR A 1044 17.52 18.93 27.70
C THR A 1044 18.71 17.99 27.52
N THR A 1045 18.71 17.11 26.50
CA THR A 1045 19.75 16.06 26.34
C THR A 1045 20.91 16.45 25.42
N CYS A 1046 20.85 17.61 24.77
CA CYS A 1046 21.97 18.10 23.98
C CYS A 1046 23.17 18.44 24.88
N THR A 1047 24.35 17.90 24.58
CA THR A 1047 25.60 18.31 25.21
C THR A 1047 25.94 19.75 24.84
N SER A 1048 26.27 20.60 25.81
CA SER A 1048 26.89 21.91 25.52
C SER A 1048 28.25 21.66 24.84
N PRO A 1049 28.57 22.24 23.66
CA PRO A 1049 27.97 23.42 23.01
C PRO A 1049 27.13 23.12 21.74
N CYS A 1050 26.29 22.07 21.72
CA CYS A 1050 25.47 21.74 20.55
C CYS A 1050 24.44 22.85 20.25
N GLU A 1051 24.70 23.64 19.20
CA GLU A 1051 23.86 24.77 18.80
C GLU A 1051 22.51 24.37 18.19
N PHE A 1052 22.36 23.12 17.77
CA PHE A 1052 21.14 22.62 17.13
C PHE A 1052 19.98 22.43 18.13
N ARG A 1053 20.27 22.04 19.37
CA ARG A 1053 19.26 21.87 20.46
C ARG A 1053 18.01 21.06 20.06
N LEU A 1054 18.17 20.04 19.20
CA LEU A 1054 17.05 19.24 18.68
C LEU A 1054 16.76 17.96 19.49
N CYS A 1055 17.67 17.54 20.38
CA CYS A 1055 17.51 16.32 21.16
C CYS A 1055 16.65 16.58 22.40
N PRO A 1056 15.92 15.58 22.91
CA PRO A 1056 15.86 14.17 22.46
C PRO A 1056 14.95 13.91 21.25
N TYR A 1057 15.01 12.70 20.70
CA TYR A 1057 14.12 12.22 19.63
C TYR A 1057 12.65 12.15 20.12
N PRO A 1058 11.65 12.39 19.24
CA PRO A 1058 10.25 12.38 19.66
C PRO A 1058 9.79 11.06 20.30
N PRO A 1059 8.93 11.09 21.33
CA PRO A 1059 8.48 9.87 22.00
C PRO A 1059 7.53 9.05 21.12
N LYS A 1060 7.44 7.77 21.45
CA LYS A 1060 6.67 6.73 20.76
C LYS A 1060 5.15 6.95 20.79
N ALA A 1061 4.47 6.64 19.67
CA ALA A 1061 3.01 6.51 19.53
C ALA A 1061 2.16 7.80 19.58
N GLY A 1062 2.75 8.91 19.15
CA GLY A 1062 1.97 10.13 18.90
C GLY A 1062 2.78 11.31 18.37
N ASN A 1063 4.13 11.17 18.30
CA ASN A 1063 4.99 12.34 18.22
C ASN A 1063 6.01 12.46 17.08
N ALA A 1064 6.09 11.48 16.17
CA ALA A 1064 6.93 11.56 14.98
C ALA A 1064 6.11 11.93 13.73
N GLN A 1065 6.73 12.60 12.75
CA GLN A 1065 6.10 12.84 11.44
C GLN A 1065 5.78 11.51 10.74
N ALA A 1066 6.65 10.49 10.96
CA ALA A 1066 6.37 9.08 10.73
C ALA A 1066 7.28 8.22 11.64
N GLU A 1067 6.73 7.15 12.20
CA GLU A 1067 7.54 6.11 12.86
C GLU A 1067 8.18 5.24 11.78
N MET A 1068 9.50 5.03 11.89
CA MET A 1068 10.22 4.20 10.92
C MET A 1068 9.83 2.72 11.05
N ALA A 1069 9.60 2.04 9.93
CA ALA A 1069 9.30 0.61 9.94
C ALA A 1069 10.42 -0.24 10.60
N GLU A 1070 10.02 -1.28 11.36
CA GLU A 1070 10.97 -2.16 12.06
C GLU A 1070 11.94 -2.82 11.07
N LEU A 1071 11.41 -3.26 9.92
CA LEU A 1071 12.21 -3.88 8.86
C LEU A 1071 13.28 -2.95 8.31
N PHE A 1072 12.94 -1.68 8.08
CA PHE A 1072 13.89 -0.68 7.59
C PHE A 1072 15.00 -0.43 8.62
N CYS A 1073 14.67 -0.31 9.91
CA CYS A 1073 15.66 -0.19 10.97
C CYS A 1073 16.59 -1.41 11.07
N ARG A 1074 16.05 -2.62 10.94
CA ARG A 1074 16.84 -3.87 10.90
C ARG A 1074 17.75 -3.93 9.67
N GLN A 1075 17.28 -3.42 8.53
CA GLN A 1075 18.10 -3.29 7.34
C GLN A 1075 19.28 -2.33 7.58
N GLN A 1076 19.07 -1.21 8.26
CA GLN A 1076 20.18 -0.31 8.62
C GLN A 1076 21.22 -1.02 9.50
N GLN A 1077 20.81 -1.86 10.46
CA GLN A 1077 21.75 -2.72 11.22
C GLN A 1077 22.53 -3.67 10.30
N ALA A 1078 21.85 -4.31 9.34
CA ALA A 1078 22.48 -5.24 8.41
C ALA A 1078 23.52 -4.55 7.53
N LEU A 1079 23.28 -3.30 7.10
CA LEU A 1079 24.21 -2.51 6.30
C LEU A 1079 25.50 -2.13 7.05
N LEU A 1080 25.52 -2.17 8.38
CA LEU A 1080 26.73 -1.91 9.19
C LEU A 1080 27.71 -3.09 9.17
N HIS A 1081 27.22 -4.30 8.89
CA HIS A 1081 28.03 -5.52 8.91
C HIS A 1081 28.17 -6.06 7.48
N SER A 1082 29.34 -5.83 6.86
CA SER A 1082 29.63 -6.37 5.52
C SER A 1082 29.40 -7.88 5.47
N ARG A 1083 28.49 -8.31 4.58
CA ARG A 1083 28.28 -9.72 4.23
C ARG A 1083 28.23 -10.00 2.72
N PHE A 1084 28.59 -9.04 1.87
CA PHE A 1084 28.66 -9.27 0.42
C PHE A 1084 30.02 -9.88 0.04
N ARG A 1085 30.06 -11.21 -0.06
CA ARG A 1085 31.23 -12.02 -0.46
C ARG A 1085 31.53 -12.01 -1.98
N TRP A 1086 30.91 -11.13 -2.77
CA TRP A 1086 30.95 -11.21 -4.25
C TRP A 1086 31.65 -10.04 -4.96
N HIS A 1087 32.32 -9.14 -4.24
CA HIS A 1087 33.26 -8.18 -4.84
C HIS A 1087 34.51 -8.02 -3.95
N LEU A 1088 35.65 -7.74 -4.57
CA LEU A 1088 36.95 -7.62 -3.89
C LEU A 1088 36.91 -6.58 -2.76
N PRO A 1089 37.53 -6.87 -1.59
CA PRO A 1089 37.55 -5.99 -0.43
C PRO A 1089 38.59 -4.90 -0.62
N ALA A 1090 38.22 -3.82 -1.31
CA ALA A 1090 39.02 -2.60 -1.34
C ALA A 1090 38.15 -1.41 -0.90
N VAL A 1091 38.36 -0.98 0.34
CA VAL A 1091 38.03 0.37 0.86
C VAL A 1091 36.54 0.77 0.83
N SER A 1092 35.65 -0.03 1.43
CA SER A 1092 34.28 0.43 1.72
C SER A 1092 34.12 0.76 3.20
N ARG A 1093 33.88 2.04 3.53
CA ARG A 1093 33.50 2.44 4.90
C ARG A 1093 32.17 1.79 5.28
N HIS A 1094 32.13 1.12 6.44
CA HIS A 1094 30.92 0.49 6.98
C HIS A 1094 29.86 1.50 7.41
N THR A 1095 30.26 2.74 7.68
CA THR A 1095 29.39 3.88 8.02
C THR A 1095 29.29 4.85 6.84
N ALA A 1096 28.28 5.73 6.88
CA ALA A 1096 28.17 6.81 5.90
C ALA A 1096 29.33 7.81 6.06
N PRO A 1097 29.73 8.54 5.00
CA PRO A 1097 30.88 9.45 5.05
C PRO A 1097 30.80 10.53 6.15
N TRP A 1098 29.59 10.97 6.49
CA TRP A 1098 29.33 11.99 7.51
C TRP A 1098 29.14 11.44 8.94
N VAL A 1099 29.19 10.12 9.13
CA VAL A 1099 28.98 9.47 10.42
C VAL A 1099 30.31 8.93 10.96
N SER A 1100 30.76 9.48 12.08
CA SER A 1100 31.95 9.04 12.83
C SER A 1100 31.61 8.15 14.03
N VAL A 1101 30.32 7.91 14.31
CA VAL A 1101 29.85 7.02 15.38
C VAL A 1101 30.38 5.59 15.20
N PRO A 1102 30.86 4.92 16.27
CA PRO A 1102 31.26 3.52 16.23
C PRO A 1102 30.12 2.59 15.77
N VAL A 1103 30.45 1.57 14.98
CA VAL A 1103 29.48 0.58 14.46
C VAL A 1103 28.65 -0.07 15.59
N ARG A 1104 29.26 -0.33 16.75
CA ARG A 1104 28.57 -0.93 17.91
C ARG A 1104 27.44 -0.03 18.42
N GLU A 1105 27.69 1.27 18.52
CA GLU A 1105 26.71 2.26 19.00
C GLU A 1105 25.60 2.48 17.97
N LEU A 1106 25.95 2.57 16.68
CA LEU A 1106 24.96 2.63 15.60
C LEU A 1106 24.07 1.38 15.58
N HIS A 1107 24.66 0.20 15.77
CA HIS A 1107 23.90 -1.04 15.84
C HIS A 1107 22.89 -1.01 17.00
N ALA A 1108 23.30 -0.54 18.18
CA ALA A 1108 22.43 -0.40 19.34
C ALA A 1108 21.32 0.65 19.10
N PHE A 1109 21.64 1.81 18.52
CA PHE A 1109 20.66 2.83 18.17
C PHE A 1109 19.56 2.28 17.24
N TRP A 1110 19.95 1.61 16.16
CA TRP A 1110 18.99 1.02 15.23
C TRP A 1110 18.23 -0.16 15.84
N GLU A 1111 18.77 -0.81 16.88
CA GLU A 1111 18.06 -1.83 17.65
C GLU A 1111 16.90 -1.22 18.43
N GLU A 1112 17.15 -0.11 19.11
CA GLU A 1112 16.12 0.63 19.85
C GLU A 1112 15.08 1.21 18.90
N MET A 1113 15.50 1.83 17.78
CA MET A 1113 14.57 2.31 16.75
C MET A 1113 13.68 1.18 16.22
N ALA A 1114 14.24 -0.01 15.94
CA ALA A 1114 13.46 -1.17 15.51
C ALA A 1114 12.45 -1.65 16.59
N ASN A 1115 12.72 -1.39 17.87
CA ASN A 1115 11.84 -1.75 18.98
C ASN A 1115 10.76 -0.69 19.25
N ARG A 1116 10.83 0.50 18.64
CA ARG A 1116 9.88 1.60 18.84
C ARG A 1116 8.46 1.30 18.38
N ASN A 1117 8.23 0.47 17.37
CA ASN A 1117 6.86 0.17 16.90
C ASN A 1117 6.05 -0.76 17.83
N ARG A 1118 6.59 -1.16 18.99
CA ARG A 1118 5.94 -2.15 19.88
C ARG A 1118 5.16 -1.53 21.04
N LYS A 1119 3.84 -1.66 21.18
CA LYS A 1119 3.22 -1.35 22.48
C LYS A 1119 3.80 -2.30 23.55
N THR A 1120 4.64 -1.79 24.46
CA THR A 1120 5.15 -2.56 25.60
C THR A 1120 4.00 -2.72 26.58
N THR A 1121 3.49 -3.93 26.73
CA THR A 1121 2.48 -4.32 27.72
C THR A 1121 3.00 -4.31 29.16
N GLU A 1122 4.19 -3.76 29.43
CA GLU A 1122 4.72 -3.67 30.80
C GLU A 1122 3.88 -2.73 31.69
N ASP A 1123 3.02 -1.90 31.09
CA ASP A 1123 2.11 -1.01 31.84
C ASP A 1123 0.82 -1.71 32.31
N ASP A 1124 0.54 -2.96 31.92
CA ASP A 1124 -0.63 -3.74 32.39
C ASP A 1124 -0.32 -4.66 33.60
N GLU A 1125 0.93 -4.75 34.06
CA GLU A 1125 1.28 -5.54 35.28
C GLU A 1125 1.23 -4.71 36.58
N HIS A 1126 0.90 -3.42 36.52
CA HIS A 1126 0.81 -2.53 37.70
C HIS A 1126 -0.48 -1.71 37.82
N LEU A 1127 -1.59 -2.15 37.20
CA LEU A 1127 -2.94 -1.64 37.47
C LEU A 1127 -3.85 -2.72 38.08
#